data_AF-A0A8B8BGD6-F1
#
_entry.id   AF-A0A8B8BGD6-F1
#
_cell.length_a   1.000
_cell.length_b   1.000
_cell.length_c   1.000
_cell.angle_alpha   90.00
_cell.angle_beta   90.00
_cell.angle_gamma   90.00
#
_symmetry.space_group_name_H-M   'P 1'
#
loop_
_entity.id
_entity.type
_entity.pdbx_description
1 polymer ?
#
loop_
_entity_poly.entity_id
_entity_poly.type
_entity_poly.pdbx_seq_one_letter_code
_entity_poly.pdbx_strand_id
1 'polypeptide(L)'
;MNGTHNPHVTFTQNGDVSYDMISPMPSSTRSTQDGSLTQGIGQMSITDVNLEQALERIQELHRENNDLRDYLKDNNEKMKVQYRNLSAWKEKIRNNNERNKEKFDQTKEVVQTLTRDNETLQREVDTKANQIQQLVRSAEDMTKELQSRKEAIEELRKAVDLKSKSLSRSSDCLDTVMVEQDKSEVDALESENESLKAKISELENQVKQFRENNDSLMRDLETYKSGKLTLQQDNAKLERENTELAQRIEGLLNENKGTKSECRMLRSRVEEIEEQMSRVQASAVSCEEDHKTQAAESVQSELCELRQRLKQREEEITWYKEQQQQQISNLTKQHQQQKQALLQQLDVLQHELQQTKDEQTKAYTSDVQSLRSQVLTLITQLTESQNKLEAANEDLEKKRVRVQELERENSMMRDDLQRQQTKDSALVETLRLSLKSYEDALNAERKEHQLTKKTLVELRQSFNQVVSDHKNLSEKYDQIRMQEQVRQQNGCTESEKQKLLDQIGRLTAQVYAGEEAINYREEKLKKVEEENLKIKEELNNVVPVLKAQAEVWKSDFDAERDARERLHAEKGQLENEFKQVQLRNQQLLDEMESLSKRQFQEMQQRHSNQGYQHSLQQHLRVGQQNHGSPYHPPQQYPQQSHTRSTSGSGDMYLRSPPATLDQTPGGSQDIEEMHQFECPKCNQTCPDMDTLQIHVLDCIDQDNP
;
A
#
# COMPACT_ATOMS: atom_id res chain seq x y z
N MET A 1 26.08 23.60 26.11
CA MET A 1 26.27 22.37 26.91
C MET A 1 25.31 21.35 26.35
N ASN A 2 25.65 20.19 25.78
CA ASN A 2 26.87 19.42 25.54
C ASN A 2 26.69 18.79 24.14
N GLY A 3 27.68 18.78 23.25
CA GLY A 3 28.73 17.76 23.27
C GLY A 3 28.49 16.75 22.15
N THR A 4 28.74 17.15 20.90
CA THR A 4 28.80 16.27 19.73
C THR A 4 29.92 15.23 19.93
N HIS A 5 29.56 14.00 20.26
CA HIS A 5 30.47 12.86 20.12
C HIS A 5 30.46 12.37 18.68
N ASN A 6 31.45 12.85 17.94
CA ASN A 6 31.87 12.31 16.66
C ASN A 6 32.53 10.94 16.93
N PRO A 7 32.08 9.82 16.35
CA PRO A 7 32.78 8.56 16.51
C PRO A 7 34.09 8.65 15.71
N HIS A 8 35.20 8.60 16.44
CA HIS A 8 36.54 8.67 15.89
C HIS A 8 36.85 7.35 15.16
N VAL A 9 36.85 7.37 13.84
CA VAL A 9 37.27 6.22 13.01
C VAL A 9 38.79 6.25 12.86
N THR A 10 39.49 5.37 13.57
CA THR A 10 40.93 5.13 13.35
C THR A 10 41.11 3.94 12.42
N PHE A 11 41.70 4.18 11.25
CA PHE A 11 42.18 3.14 10.33
C PHE A 11 43.54 2.62 10.81
N THR A 12 43.68 1.30 10.96
CA THR A 12 45.00 0.65 11.05
C THR A 12 45.38 0.08 9.68
N GLN A 13 46.69 0.00 9.43
CA GLN A 13 47.31 -0.20 8.11
C GLN A 13 47.05 -1.56 7.44
N ASN A 14 46.26 -2.45 8.06
CA ASN A 14 46.01 -3.82 7.58
C ASN A 14 44.54 -4.13 7.24
N GLY A 15 43.63 -3.14 7.24
CA GLY A 15 42.30 -3.30 6.64
C GLY A 15 41.26 -4.12 7.41
N ASP A 16 41.53 -4.52 8.66
CA ASP A 16 40.51 -5.11 9.53
C ASP A 16 39.71 -4.03 10.27
N VAL A 17 38.40 -4.04 10.09
CA VAL A 17 37.46 -3.18 10.82
C VAL A 17 37.08 -3.88 12.12
N SER A 18 37.68 -3.45 13.24
CA SER A 18 37.22 -3.84 14.58
C SER A 18 35.94 -3.08 14.90
N TYR A 19 34.83 -3.79 15.05
CA TYR A 19 33.59 -3.23 15.60
C TYR A 19 33.72 -3.22 17.12
N ASP A 20 33.79 -2.03 17.73
CA ASP A 20 33.59 -1.92 19.17
C ASP A 20 32.19 -2.47 19.49
N MET A 21 32.16 -3.48 20.36
CA MET A 21 30.94 -3.99 20.96
C MET A 21 30.16 -2.82 21.53
N ILE A 22 28.94 -2.63 21.06
CA ILE A 22 27.96 -1.74 21.69
C ILE A 22 27.89 -2.17 23.16
N SER A 23 28.31 -1.28 24.06
CA SER A 23 28.13 -1.49 25.50
C SER A 23 26.64 -1.77 25.74
N PRO A 24 26.29 -2.78 26.56
CA PRO A 24 24.89 -3.06 26.86
C PRO A 24 24.26 -1.77 27.39
N MET A 25 23.12 -1.40 26.83
CA MET A 25 22.31 -0.27 27.29
C MET A 25 22.29 -0.27 28.83
N PRO A 26 22.54 0.86 29.49
CA PRO A 26 22.36 0.93 30.93
C PRO A 26 20.92 0.51 31.20
N SER A 27 20.77 -0.52 32.01
CA SER A 27 19.47 -0.90 32.55
C SER A 27 18.87 0.37 33.11
N SER A 28 17.84 0.89 32.44
CA SER A 28 17.05 1.97 33.00
C SER A 28 16.42 1.40 34.25
N THR A 29 17.07 1.65 35.38
CA THR A 29 16.46 1.75 36.70
C THR A 29 15.45 2.88 36.61
N ARG A 30 14.33 2.60 35.94
CA ARG A 30 13.14 3.40 36.08
C ARG A 30 12.71 3.16 37.52
N SER A 31 13.01 4.16 38.34
CA SER A 31 12.40 4.35 39.64
C SER A 31 10.89 4.24 39.44
N THR A 32 10.32 3.08 39.77
CA THR A 32 8.89 2.92 40.03
C THR A 32 8.66 3.30 41.48
N GLN A 33 8.86 4.58 41.78
CA GLN A 33 7.97 5.28 42.69
C GLN A 33 6.76 5.67 41.82
N ASP A 34 5.58 5.36 42.33
CA ASP A 34 4.27 5.65 41.76
C ASP A 34 3.85 4.86 40.51
N GLY A 35 3.31 3.69 40.80
CA GLY A 35 2.53 2.85 39.91
C GLY A 35 1.75 1.84 40.76
N SER A 36 0.72 2.36 41.44
CA SER A 36 -0.22 1.63 42.29
C SER A 36 -0.69 0.31 41.65
N LEU A 37 -0.10 -0.80 42.08
CA LEU A 37 -0.54 -2.17 41.79
C LEU A 37 -0.91 -2.92 43.08
N THR A 38 -1.22 -2.16 44.14
CA THR A 38 -1.66 -2.66 45.45
C THR A 38 -3.08 -2.21 45.81
N GLN A 39 -3.80 -1.54 44.90
CA GLN A 39 -5.20 -1.19 45.10
C GLN A 39 -6.10 -2.36 44.68
N GLY A 40 -6.06 -3.42 45.47
CA GLY A 40 -6.91 -4.59 45.28
C GLY A 40 -6.71 -5.73 46.30
N ILE A 41 -5.66 -5.68 47.12
CA ILE A 41 -5.33 -6.80 48.06
C ILE A 41 -5.41 -6.34 49.53
N GLY A 42 -5.99 -5.16 49.80
CA GLY A 42 -5.93 -4.54 51.13
C GLY A 42 -7.18 -4.59 52.01
N GLN A 43 -8.31 -5.13 51.56
CA GLN A 43 -9.56 -5.11 52.35
C GLN A 43 -10.46 -6.31 52.07
N MET A 44 -10.05 -7.51 52.45
CA MET A 44 -10.99 -8.53 52.90
C MET A 44 -10.44 -9.17 54.18
N SER A 45 -11.20 -9.06 55.25
CA SER A 45 -10.89 -9.74 56.50
C SER A 45 -10.80 -11.24 56.24
N ILE A 46 -9.74 -11.89 56.72
CA ILE A 46 -9.50 -13.33 56.58
C ILE A 46 -10.58 -14.20 57.24
N THR A 47 -11.52 -13.58 57.96
CA THR A 47 -12.67 -14.21 58.61
C THR A 47 -13.92 -14.28 57.74
N ASP A 48 -13.96 -13.60 56.58
CA ASP A 48 -15.17 -13.49 55.73
C ASP A 48 -14.99 -14.08 54.32
N VAL A 49 -13.91 -14.83 54.07
CA VAL A 49 -13.70 -15.54 52.80
C VAL A 49 -14.14 -16.99 52.96
N ASN A 50 -15.22 -17.37 52.29
CA ASN A 50 -15.63 -18.77 52.25
C ASN A 50 -14.60 -19.57 51.40
N LEU A 51 -14.48 -20.89 51.62
CA LEU A 51 -13.52 -21.74 50.89
C LEU A 51 -13.71 -21.70 49.36
N GLU A 52 -14.95 -21.51 48.91
CA GLU A 52 -15.33 -21.43 47.49
C GLU A 52 -14.81 -20.14 46.83
N GLN A 53 -14.93 -18.99 47.50
CA GLN A 53 -14.40 -17.70 47.04
C GLN A 53 -12.86 -17.71 46.97
N ALA A 54 -12.19 -18.38 47.91
CA ALA A 54 -10.74 -18.57 47.85
C ALA A 54 -10.33 -19.47 46.67
N LEU A 55 -11.10 -20.53 46.38
CA LEU A 55 -10.86 -21.42 45.23
C LEU A 55 -11.08 -20.70 43.89
N GLU A 56 -12.14 -19.89 43.77
CA GLU A 56 -12.40 -19.08 42.59
C GLU A 56 -11.27 -18.08 42.33
N ARG A 57 -10.79 -17.39 43.39
CA ARG A 57 -9.66 -16.46 43.25
C ARG A 57 -8.37 -17.15 42.84
N ILE A 58 -8.10 -18.36 43.34
CA ILE A 58 -6.95 -19.16 42.90
C ILE A 58 -7.10 -19.57 41.43
N GLN A 59 -8.29 -19.99 40.99
CA GLN A 59 -8.54 -20.34 39.59
C GLN A 59 -8.38 -19.14 38.65
N GLU A 60 -8.80 -17.96 39.08
CA GLU A 60 -8.62 -16.71 38.35
C GLU A 60 -7.13 -16.34 38.25
N LEU A 61 -6.38 -16.40 39.35
CA LEU A 61 -4.92 -16.21 39.33
C LEU A 61 -4.21 -17.24 38.44
N HIS A 62 -4.69 -18.48 38.39
CA HIS A 62 -4.17 -19.50 37.47
C HIS A 62 -4.44 -19.16 36.00
N ARG A 63 -5.62 -18.61 35.68
CA ARG A 63 -5.94 -18.11 34.34
C ARG A 63 -5.05 -16.93 33.97
N GLU A 64 -4.98 -15.92 34.82
CA GLU A 64 -4.09 -14.76 34.63
C GLU A 64 -2.62 -15.18 34.44
N ASN A 65 -2.14 -16.17 35.20
CA ASN A 65 -0.76 -16.67 35.06
C ASN A 65 -0.53 -17.40 33.73
N ASN A 66 -1.54 -18.12 33.24
CA ASN A 66 -1.48 -18.77 31.93
C ASN A 66 -1.49 -17.73 30.81
N ASP A 67 -2.36 -16.72 30.89
CA ASP A 67 -2.44 -15.64 29.92
C ASP A 67 -1.12 -14.85 29.86
N LEU A 68 -0.51 -14.57 31.00
CA LEU A 68 0.82 -13.95 31.08
C LEU A 68 1.91 -14.83 30.45
N ARG A 69 1.84 -16.15 30.64
CA ARG A 69 2.79 -17.09 30.05
C ARG A 69 2.65 -17.12 28.52
N ASP A 70 1.42 -17.12 28.01
CA ASP A 70 1.16 -17.09 26.57
C ASP A 70 1.56 -15.75 25.96
N TYR A 71 1.30 -14.64 26.65
CA TYR A 71 1.77 -13.31 26.24
C TYR A 71 3.30 -13.24 26.16
N LEU A 72 4.01 -13.76 27.17
CA LEU A 72 5.48 -13.84 27.15
C LEU A 72 5.99 -14.74 26.02
N LYS A 73 5.28 -15.82 25.70
CA LYS A 73 5.63 -16.73 24.60
C LYS A 73 5.46 -16.03 23.24
N ASP A 74 4.35 -15.32 23.04
CA ASP A 74 4.11 -14.53 21.83
C ASP A 74 5.13 -13.39 21.69
N ASN A 75 5.43 -12.67 22.78
CA ASN A 75 6.45 -11.63 22.79
C ASN A 75 7.84 -12.18 22.43
N ASN A 76 8.22 -13.33 22.99
CA ASN A 76 9.47 -14.00 22.65
C ASN A 76 9.53 -14.44 21.19
N GLU A 77 8.44 -14.92 20.60
CA GLU A 77 8.42 -15.27 19.18
C GLU A 77 8.50 -14.03 18.28
N LYS A 78 7.80 -12.94 18.65
CA LYS A 78 7.94 -11.63 17.99
C LYS A 78 9.39 -11.15 18.06
N MET A 79 10.05 -11.22 19.22
CA MET A 79 11.47 -10.87 19.34
C MET A 79 12.36 -11.73 18.44
N LYS A 80 12.14 -13.06 18.38
CA LYS A 80 12.91 -13.93 17.47
C LYS A 80 12.71 -13.54 16.01
N VAL A 81 11.49 -13.21 15.59
CA VAL A 81 11.21 -12.73 14.23
C VAL A 81 11.95 -11.41 13.97
N GLN A 82 11.95 -10.46 14.92
CA GLN A 82 12.70 -9.22 14.81
C GLN A 82 14.22 -9.47 14.71
N TYR A 83 14.78 -10.40 15.48
CA TYR A 83 16.19 -10.79 15.38
C TYR A 83 16.53 -11.42 14.01
N ARG A 84 15.66 -12.29 13.48
CA ARG A 84 15.81 -12.86 12.13
C ARG A 84 15.78 -11.75 11.07
N ASN A 85 14.84 -10.81 11.17
CA ASN A 85 14.72 -9.68 10.26
C ASN A 85 15.94 -8.76 10.31
N LEU A 86 16.43 -8.43 11.51
CA LEU A 86 17.62 -7.62 11.70
C LEU A 86 18.87 -8.32 11.13
N SER A 87 18.96 -9.63 11.30
CA SER A 87 20.07 -10.44 10.76
C SER A 87 20.03 -10.48 9.22
N ALA A 88 18.85 -10.69 8.64
CA ALA A 88 18.65 -10.63 7.19
C ALA A 88 18.95 -9.23 6.62
N TRP A 89 18.56 -8.18 7.33
CA TRP A 89 18.88 -6.79 6.96
C TRP A 89 20.38 -6.52 7.01
N LYS A 90 21.09 -6.96 8.06
CA LYS A 90 22.55 -6.87 8.16
C LYS A 90 23.23 -7.60 7.00
N GLU A 91 22.78 -8.80 6.66
CA GLU A 91 23.33 -9.56 5.54
C GLU A 91 23.04 -8.89 4.19
N LYS A 92 21.86 -8.29 4.03
CA LYS A 92 21.51 -7.52 2.83
C LYS A 92 22.41 -6.29 2.66
N ILE A 93 22.72 -5.58 3.76
CA ILE A 93 23.68 -4.47 3.75
C ILE A 93 25.09 -4.98 3.40
N ARG A 94 25.53 -6.08 4.01
CA ARG A 94 26.83 -6.71 3.73
C ARG A 94 26.99 -7.01 2.24
N ASN A 95 26.01 -7.69 1.65
CA ASN A 95 26.00 -8.04 0.23
C ASN A 95 25.92 -6.81 -0.69
N ASN A 96 25.18 -5.77 -0.30
CA ASN A 96 25.12 -4.53 -1.08
C ASN A 96 26.48 -3.79 -1.06
N ASN A 97 27.13 -3.73 0.10
CA ASN A 97 28.46 -3.12 0.24
C ASN A 97 29.52 -3.89 -0.54
N GLU A 98 29.46 -5.23 -0.53
CA GLU A 98 30.37 -6.10 -1.30
C GLU A 98 30.21 -5.87 -2.82
N ARG A 99 28.96 -5.82 -3.32
CA ARG A 99 28.68 -5.46 -4.72
C ARG A 99 29.13 -4.04 -5.10
N ASN A 100 28.93 -3.07 -4.21
CA ASN A 100 29.38 -1.71 -4.46
C ASN A 100 30.90 -1.61 -4.50
N LYS A 101 31.59 -2.37 -3.64
CA LYS A 101 33.05 -2.49 -3.67
C LYS A 101 33.53 -3.10 -4.98
N GLU A 102 32.92 -4.20 -5.43
CA GLU A 102 33.24 -4.81 -6.73
C GLU A 102 33.05 -3.82 -7.90
N LYS A 103 31.93 -3.08 -7.93
CA LYS A 103 31.71 -2.05 -8.96
C LYS A 103 32.73 -0.93 -8.90
N PHE A 104 33.14 -0.54 -7.70
CA PHE A 104 34.17 0.48 -7.52
C PHE A 104 35.54 -0.02 -8.01
N ASP A 105 35.89 -1.27 -7.70
CA ASP A 105 37.12 -1.90 -8.15
C ASP A 105 37.15 -2.04 -9.68
N GLN A 106 36.04 -2.44 -10.32
CA GLN A 106 35.90 -2.45 -11.77
C GLN A 106 36.05 -1.06 -12.39
N THR A 107 35.38 -0.05 -11.80
CA THR A 107 35.49 1.35 -12.28
C THR A 107 36.91 1.85 -12.15
N LYS A 108 37.58 1.54 -11.04
CA LYS A 108 38.98 1.87 -10.80
C LYS A 108 39.90 1.21 -11.82
N GLU A 109 39.67 -0.05 -12.17
CA GLU A 109 40.43 -0.75 -13.20
C GLU A 109 40.27 -0.10 -14.57
N VAL A 110 39.03 0.24 -14.97
CA VAL A 110 38.75 0.95 -16.23
C VAL A 110 39.46 2.31 -16.25
N VAL A 111 39.38 3.09 -15.17
CA VAL A 111 40.06 4.38 -15.06
C VAL A 111 41.57 4.21 -15.16
N GLN A 112 42.15 3.20 -14.52
CA GLN A 112 43.58 2.91 -14.65
C GLN A 112 43.98 2.54 -16.07
N THR A 113 43.17 1.76 -16.78
CA THR A 113 43.42 1.41 -18.19
C THR A 113 43.35 2.64 -19.07
N LEU A 114 42.28 3.45 -18.96
CA LEU A 114 42.16 4.71 -19.70
C LEU A 114 43.30 5.69 -19.38
N THR A 115 43.80 5.69 -18.14
CA THR A 115 44.96 6.51 -17.75
C THR A 115 46.23 6.04 -18.47
N ARG A 116 46.49 4.72 -18.51
CA ARG A 116 47.64 4.15 -19.25
C ARG A 116 47.54 4.39 -20.75
N ASP A 117 46.35 4.29 -21.31
CA ASP A 117 46.10 4.55 -22.73
C ASP A 117 46.30 6.04 -23.05
N ASN A 118 45.78 6.94 -22.22
CA ASN A 118 46.02 8.38 -22.35
C ASN A 118 47.50 8.74 -22.24
N GLU A 119 48.24 8.15 -21.30
CA GLU A 119 49.69 8.35 -21.21
C GLU A 119 50.41 7.85 -22.47
N THR A 120 49.93 6.75 -23.07
CA THR A 120 50.53 6.19 -24.30
C THR A 120 50.23 7.07 -25.51
N LEU A 121 48.98 7.52 -25.67
CA LEU A 121 48.58 8.47 -26.69
C LEU A 121 49.33 9.80 -26.53
N GLN A 122 49.54 10.29 -25.29
CA GLN A 122 50.31 11.50 -25.04
C GLN A 122 51.77 11.33 -25.50
N ARG A 123 52.40 10.17 -25.20
CA ARG A 123 53.75 9.86 -25.70
C ARG A 123 53.79 9.82 -27.24
N GLU A 124 52.78 9.26 -27.89
CA GLU A 124 52.67 9.25 -29.36
C GLU A 124 52.53 10.67 -29.92
N VAL A 125 51.67 11.50 -29.33
CA VAL A 125 51.50 12.91 -29.71
C VAL A 125 52.82 13.67 -29.55
N ASP A 126 53.52 13.50 -28.43
CA ASP A 126 54.80 14.16 -28.17
C ASP A 126 55.89 13.72 -29.17
N THR A 127 55.95 12.43 -29.50
CA THR A 127 56.89 11.94 -30.53
C THR A 127 56.58 12.50 -31.91
N LYS A 128 55.30 12.60 -32.30
CA LYS A 128 54.89 13.23 -33.56
C LYS A 128 55.17 14.73 -33.56
N ALA A 129 54.93 15.43 -32.46
CA ALA A 129 55.25 16.84 -32.31
C ALA A 129 56.76 17.11 -32.46
N ASN A 130 57.60 16.25 -31.87
CA ASN A 130 59.05 16.33 -32.03
C ASN A 130 59.49 16.08 -33.49
N GLN A 131 58.88 15.11 -34.18
CA GLN A 131 59.14 14.86 -35.61
C GLN A 131 58.77 16.10 -36.46
N ILE A 132 57.63 16.72 -36.18
CA ILE A 132 57.20 17.96 -36.87
C ILE A 132 58.19 19.09 -36.60
N GLN A 133 58.62 19.31 -35.35
CA GLN A 133 59.62 20.33 -35.03
C GLN A 133 60.95 20.10 -35.78
N GLN A 134 61.38 18.85 -35.91
CA GLN A 134 62.60 18.52 -36.63
C GLN A 134 62.47 18.84 -38.13
N LEU A 135 61.32 18.51 -38.73
CA LEU A 135 61.03 18.86 -40.13
C LEU A 135 60.95 20.38 -40.34
N VAL A 136 60.35 21.12 -39.40
CA VAL A 136 60.29 22.60 -39.45
C VAL A 136 61.70 23.20 -39.41
N ARG A 137 62.56 22.75 -38.50
CA ARG A 137 63.96 23.21 -38.43
C ARG A 137 64.71 22.93 -39.73
N SER A 138 64.54 21.74 -40.30
CA SER A 138 65.13 21.40 -41.59
C SER A 138 64.63 22.31 -42.73
N ALA A 139 63.34 22.63 -42.75
CA ALA A 139 62.77 23.56 -43.72
C ALA A 139 63.28 25.00 -43.55
N GLU A 140 63.45 25.46 -42.30
CA GLU A 140 64.05 26.77 -42.00
C GLU A 140 65.51 26.86 -42.47
N ASP A 141 66.30 25.81 -42.23
CA ASP A 141 67.70 25.77 -42.67
C ASP A 141 67.81 25.75 -44.20
N MET A 142 66.96 24.95 -44.87
CA MET A 142 66.86 25.00 -46.34
C MET A 142 66.45 26.39 -46.84
N THR A 143 65.55 27.08 -46.15
CA THR A 143 65.11 28.43 -46.52
C THR A 143 66.24 29.46 -46.38
N LYS A 144 67.04 29.38 -45.30
CA LYS A 144 68.22 30.23 -45.11
C LYS A 144 69.27 29.98 -46.19
N GLU A 145 69.52 28.73 -46.55
CA GLU A 145 70.46 28.41 -47.62
C GLU A 145 69.96 28.92 -48.98
N LEU A 146 68.65 28.82 -49.25
CA LEU A 146 68.04 29.36 -50.45
C LEU A 146 68.16 30.89 -50.51
N GLN A 147 68.04 31.58 -49.38
CA GLN A 147 68.22 33.02 -49.26
C GLN A 147 69.68 33.43 -49.53
N SER A 148 70.66 32.73 -48.93
CA SER A 148 72.09 32.95 -49.20
C SER A 148 72.44 32.74 -50.67
N ARG A 149 71.90 31.70 -51.30
CA ARG A 149 72.07 31.47 -52.74
C ARG A 149 71.44 32.58 -53.59
N LYS A 150 70.28 33.12 -53.21
CA LYS A 150 69.67 34.26 -53.90
C LYS A 150 70.55 35.51 -53.80
N GLU A 151 71.13 35.79 -52.63
CA GLU A 151 72.04 36.91 -52.42
C GLU A 151 73.32 36.76 -53.26
N ALA A 152 73.90 35.55 -53.31
CA ALA A 152 75.06 35.26 -54.17
C ALA A 152 74.74 35.43 -55.66
N ILE A 153 73.56 35.02 -56.12
CA ILE A 153 73.10 35.24 -57.51
C ILE A 153 72.94 36.74 -57.80
N GLU A 154 72.43 37.52 -56.85
CA GLU A 154 72.27 38.96 -57.01
C GLU A 154 73.63 39.70 -57.05
N GLU A 155 74.61 39.25 -56.26
CA GLU A 155 75.99 39.75 -56.38
C GLU A 155 76.62 39.39 -57.72
N LEU A 156 76.45 38.15 -58.18
CA LEU A 156 76.92 37.73 -59.51
C LEU A 156 76.25 38.55 -60.62
N ARG A 157 74.95 38.85 -60.51
CA ARG A 157 74.25 39.74 -61.45
C ARG A 157 74.85 41.15 -61.46
N LYS A 158 75.16 41.72 -60.29
CA LYS A 158 75.84 43.02 -60.19
C LYS A 158 77.25 42.97 -60.77
N ALA A 159 78.00 41.90 -60.55
CA ALA A 159 79.34 41.70 -61.11
C ALA A 159 79.29 41.58 -62.64
N VAL A 160 78.29 40.87 -63.19
CA VAL A 160 78.04 40.77 -64.63
C VAL A 160 77.63 42.12 -65.22
N ASP A 161 76.80 42.91 -64.52
CA ASP A 161 76.43 44.27 -64.95
C ASP A 161 77.60 45.26 -64.93
N LEU A 162 78.50 45.15 -63.94
CA LEU A 162 79.74 45.91 -63.88
C LEU A 162 80.71 45.48 -64.97
N LYS A 163 80.82 44.17 -65.26
CA LYS A 163 81.62 43.62 -66.34
C LYS A 163 81.08 44.04 -67.72
N SER A 164 79.76 44.01 -67.89
CA SER A 164 79.00 44.49 -69.06
C SER A 164 79.25 45.99 -69.32
N LYS A 165 79.28 46.82 -68.27
CA LYS A 165 79.64 48.25 -68.37
C LYS A 165 81.15 48.49 -68.60
N SER A 166 82.02 47.55 -68.21
CA SER A 166 83.47 47.62 -68.49
C SER A 166 83.84 47.12 -69.90
N LEU A 167 83.02 46.25 -70.51
CA LEU A 167 83.22 45.63 -71.83
C LEU A 167 82.79 46.52 -73.01
N SER A 168 82.72 47.84 -72.83
CA SER A 168 82.49 48.82 -73.91
C SER A 168 83.70 49.73 -74.19
N ARG A 169 84.84 49.51 -73.51
CA ARG A 169 86.08 50.23 -73.80
C ARG A 169 87.27 49.28 -73.74
N SER A 170 87.98 49.26 -74.88
CA SER A 170 89.30 48.64 -75.11
C SER A 170 89.26 47.25 -75.74
N SER A 171 89.28 47.26 -77.07
CA SER A 171 89.90 46.25 -77.93
C SER A 171 91.42 46.41 -77.88
N ASP A 172 92.13 45.31 -78.14
CA ASP A 172 93.54 45.14 -78.56
C ASP A 172 94.64 45.08 -77.47
N CYS A 173 95.15 43.86 -77.18
CA CYS A 173 96.52 43.46 -77.56
C CYS A 173 96.84 41.97 -77.30
N LEU A 174 97.27 41.30 -78.38
CA LEU A 174 98.26 40.22 -78.54
C LEU A 174 98.48 39.11 -77.48
N ASP A 175 98.21 37.88 -77.95
CA ASP A 175 99.05 36.67 -77.98
C ASP A 175 100.26 36.57 -77.02
N THR A 176 100.30 35.44 -76.28
CA THR A 176 101.47 34.57 -75.94
C THR A 176 101.43 34.00 -74.50
N VAL A 177 100.31 33.40 -74.03
CA VAL A 177 100.28 32.55 -72.80
C VAL A 177 99.18 31.46 -72.90
N MET A 178 99.17 30.64 -73.96
CA MET A 178 98.02 29.78 -74.30
C MET A 178 98.13 28.28 -73.97
N VAL A 179 98.91 27.85 -72.96
CA VAL A 179 99.00 26.38 -72.66
C VAL A 179 98.90 25.99 -71.18
N GLU A 180 99.06 26.91 -70.21
CA GLU A 180 98.88 26.56 -68.78
C GLU A 180 97.62 27.14 -68.13
N GLN A 181 97.02 28.21 -68.68
CA GLN A 181 95.75 28.78 -68.18
C GLN A 181 94.53 27.93 -68.58
N ASP A 182 94.50 27.41 -69.82
CA ASP A 182 93.36 26.66 -70.35
C ASP A 182 93.09 25.35 -69.58
N LYS A 183 94.10 24.71 -68.98
CA LYS A 183 93.88 23.48 -68.21
C LYS A 183 93.26 23.75 -66.83
N SER A 184 93.69 24.82 -66.16
CA SER A 184 93.09 25.23 -64.87
C SER A 184 91.69 25.82 -65.03
N GLU A 185 91.41 26.53 -66.12
CA GLU A 185 90.08 27.05 -66.42
C GLU A 185 89.15 25.94 -66.90
N VAL A 186 89.62 24.96 -67.68
CA VAL A 186 88.84 23.78 -68.04
C VAL A 186 88.54 22.91 -66.81
N ASP A 187 89.52 22.67 -65.93
CA ASP A 187 89.29 21.91 -64.69
C ASP A 187 88.33 22.66 -63.73
N ALA A 188 88.39 23.99 -63.68
CA ALA A 188 87.47 24.81 -62.90
C ALA A 188 86.04 24.80 -63.49
N LEU A 189 85.92 24.90 -64.81
CA LEU A 189 84.63 24.82 -65.52
C LEU A 189 84.04 23.40 -65.51
N GLU A 190 84.86 22.36 -65.49
CA GLU A 190 84.41 20.98 -65.28
C GLU A 190 83.91 20.78 -63.84
N SER A 191 84.62 21.30 -62.85
CA SER A 191 84.18 21.28 -61.45
C SER A 191 82.88 22.07 -61.24
N GLU A 192 82.75 23.23 -61.88
CA GLU A 192 81.53 24.03 -61.86
C GLU A 192 80.37 23.32 -62.57
N ASN A 193 80.63 22.67 -63.71
CA ASN A 193 79.63 21.86 -64.40
C ASN A 193 79.18 20.65 -63.57
N GLU A 194 80.08 19.97 -62.86
CA GLU A 194 79.69 18.89 -61.95
C GLU A 194 78.91 19.40 -60.74
N SER A 195 79.25 20.57 -60.21
CA SER A 195 78.48 21.23 -59.15
C SER A 195 77.08 21.64 -59.62
N LEU A 196 76.97 22.16 -60.83
CA LEU A 196 75.68 22.52 -61.45
C LEU A 196 74.84 21.28 -61.76
N LYS A 197 75.45 20.19 -62.26
CA LYS A 197 74.76 18.90 -62.45
C LYS A 197 74.25 18.34 -61.13
N ALA A 198 75.06 18.40 -60.07
CA ALA A 198 74.63 17.98 -58.73
C ALA A 198 73.45 18.83 -58.24
N LYS A 199 73.48 20.15 -58.49
CA LYS A 199 72.39 21.04 -58.09
C LYS A 199 71.12 20.83 -58.91
N ILE A 200 71.24 20.50 -60.20
CA ILE A 200 70.12 20.11 -61.06
C ILE A 200 69.50 18.82 -60.53
N SER A 201 70.31 17.79 -60.23
CA SER A 201 69.84 16.52 -59.66
C SER A 201 69.11 16.70 -58.32
N GLU A 202 69.60 17.60 -57.47
CA GLU A 202 68.94 17.96 -56.20
C GLU A 202 67.56 18.62 -56.44
N LEU A 203 67.48 19.59 -57.36
CA LEU A 203 66.22 20.23 -57.71
C LEU A 203 65.23 19.26 -58.36
N GLU A 204 65.71 18.34 -59.20
CA GLU A 204 64.89 17.29 -59.79
C GLU A 204 64.32 16.35 -58.73
N ASN A 205 65.10 15.97 -57.72
CA ASN A 205 64.62 15.18 -56.58
C ASN A 205 63.58 15.92 -55.74
N GLN A 206 63.78 17.22 -55.49
CA GLN A 206 62.79 18.03 -54.77
C GLN A 206 61.48 18.14 -55.56
N VAL A 207 61.55 18.38 -56.87
CA VAL A 207 60.36 18.38 -57.74
C VAL A 207 59.66 17.02 -57.73
N LYS A 208 60.41 15.92 -57.74
CA LYS A 208 59.85 14.57 -57.62
C LYS A 208 59.13 14.37 -56.29
N GLN A 209 59.74 14.78 -55.18
CA GLN A 209 59.13 14.69 -53.85
C GLN A 209 57.86 15.53 -53.73
N PHE A 210 57.84 16.74 -54.30
CA PHE A 210 56.62 17.56 -54.35
C PHE A 210 55.51 16.92 -55.18
N ARG A 211 55.84 16.25 -56.29
CA ARG A 211 54.85 15.51 -57.08
C ARG A 211 54.28 14.34 -56.28
N GLU A 212 55.12 13.53 -55.64
CA GLU A 212 54.70 12.40 -54.81
C GLU A 212 53.81 12.84 -53.63
N ASN A 213 54.16 13.97 -52.98
CA ASN A 213 53.33 14.55 -51.93
C ASN A 213 51.97 15.02 -52.46
N ASN A 214 51.95 15.66 -53.63
CA ASN A 214 50.71 16.10 -54.25
C ASN A 214 49.82 14.91 -54.68
N ASP A 215 50.43 13.84 -55.20
CA ASP A 215 49.74 12.58 -55.53
C ASP A 215 49.19 11.88 -54.28
N SER A 216 49.88 11.99 -53.14
CA SER A 216 49.36 11.51 -51.85
C SER A 216 48.14 12.33 -51.39
N LEU A 217 48.26 13.66 -51.43
CA LEU A 217 47.15 14.57 -51.09
C LEU A 217 45.92 14.37 -51.97
N MET A 218 46.12 14.10 -53.26
CA MET A 218 45.03 13.79 -54.19
C MET A 218 44.33 12.48 -53.84
N ARG A 219 45.07 11.45 -53.42
CA ARG A 219 44.49 10.19 -52.93
C ARG A 219 43.69 10.40 -51.65
N ASP A 220 44.22 11.17 -50.71
CA ASP A 220 43.51 11.49 -49.46
C ASP A 220 42.24 12.30 -49.73
N LEU A 221 42.27 13.28 -50.64
CA LEU A 221 41.07 14.01 -51.04
C LEU A 221 40.02 13.08 -51.65
N GLU A 222 40.42 12.08 -52.42
CA GLU A 222 39.50 11.12 -53.03
C GLU A 222 38.89 10.17 -51.99
N THR A 223 39.66 9.75 -50.97
CA THR A 223 39.13 8.95 -49.84
C THR A 223 38.19 9.78 -48.96
N TYR A 224 38.47 11.07 -48.74
CA TYR A 224 37.54 11.96 -48.03
C TYR A 224 36.24 12.16 -48.82
N LYS A 225 36.30 12.29 -50.14
CA LYS A 225 35.10 12.39 -50.98
C LYS A 225 34.27 11.11 -50.94
N SER A 226 34.90 9.94 -51.01
CA SER A 226 34.18 8.67 -50.94
C SER A 226 33.56 8.45 -49.57
N GLY A 227 34.29 8.74 -48.48
CA GLY A 227 33.75 8.70 -47.11
C GLY A 227 32.61 9.69 -46.87
N LYS A 228 32.67 10.88 -47.48
CA LYS A 228 31.54 11.84 -47.44
C LYS A 228 30.31 11.27 -48.14
N LEU A 229 30.47 10.61 -49.29
CA LEU A 229 29.36 10.02 -50.04
C LEU A 229 28.69 8.88 -49.26
N THR A 230 29.47 8.01 -48.61
CA THR A 230 28.92 6.93 -47.79
C THR A 230 28.16 7.48 -46.58
N LEU A 231 28.70 8.48 -45.88
CA LEU A 231 28.00 9.14 -44.76
C LEU A 231 26.71 9.83 -45.22
N GLN A 232 26.68 10.43 -46.42
CA GLN A 232 25.45 10.99 -46.98
C GLN A 232 24.40 9.92 -47.28
N GLN A 233 24.81 8.74 -47.78
CA GLN A 233 23.91 7.61 -48.01
C GLN A 233 23.36 7.03 -46.70
N ASP A 234 24.21 6.88 -45.69
CA ASP A 234 23.81 6.39 -44.38
C ASP A 234 22.86 7.36 -43.68
N ASN A 235 23.14 8.67 -43.73
CA ASN A 235 22.21 9.68 -43.23
C ASN A 235 20.85 9.63 -43.94
N ALA A 236 20.83 9.48 -45.27
CA ALA A 236 19.57 9.33 -46.01
C ALA A 236 18.83 8.01 -45.71
N LYS A 237 19.54 6.97 -45.28
CA LYS A 237 18.93 5.72 -44.80
C LYS A 237 18.33 5.89 -43.40
N LEU A 238 19.08 6.50 -42.48
CA LEU A 238 18.62 6.80 -41.12
C LEU A 238 17.42 7.77 -41.12
N GLU A 239 17.40 8.74 -42.03
CA GLU A 239 16.23 9.61 -42.22
C GLU A 239 14.99 8.81 -42.62
N ARG A 240 15.12 7.87 -43.56
CA ARG A 240 14.01 6.98 -43.95
C ARG A 240 13.54 6.11 -42.78
N GLU A 241 14.47 5.46 -42.08
CA GLU A 241 14.15 4.63 -40.91
C GLU A 241 13.46 5.46 -39.82
N ASN A 242 13.91 6.69 -39.57
CA ASN A 242 13.24 7.61 -38.63
C ASN A 242 11.83 7.98 -39.08
N THR A 243 11.59 8.21 -40.38
CA THR A 243 10.23 8.48 -40.88
C THR A 243 9.31 7.26 -40.76
N GLU A 244 9.82 6.05 -41.01
CA GLU A 244 9.05 4.81 -40.85
C GLU A 244 8.70 4.53 -39.38
N LEU A 245 9.66 4.73 -38.47
CA LEU A 245 9.44 4.60 -37.04
C LEU A 245 8.42 5.64 -36.54
N ALA A 246 8.49 6.89 -37.02
CA ALA A 246 7.51 7.91 -36.68
C ALA A 246 6.09 7.53 -37.13
N GLN A 247 5.92 7.04 -38.36
CA GLN A 247 4.64 6.54 -38.87
C GLN A 247 4.12 5.35 -38.05
N ARG A 248 5.01 4.45 -37.62
CA ARG A 248 4.62 3.29 -36.80
C ARG A 248 4.17 3.67 -35.40
N ILE A 249 4.85 4.64 -34.78
CA ILE A 249 4.42 5.21 -33.49
C ILE A 249 3.05 5.86 -33.65
N GLU A 250 2.81 6.61 -34.72
CA GLU A 250 1.51 7.22 -35.00
C GLU A 250 0.39 6.18 -35.18
N GLY A 251 0.67 5.08 -35.90
CA GLY A 251 -0.24 3.95 -36.04
C GLY A 251 -0.62 3.32 -34.68
N LEU A 252 0.38 3.01 -33.86
CA LEU A 252 0.16 2.46 -32.51
C LEU A 252 -0.61 3.42 -31.59
N LEU A 253 -0.39 4.73 -31.72
CA LEU A 253 -1.14 5.73 -30.97
C LEU A 253 -2.62 5.75 -31.39
N ASN A 254 -2.92 5.58 -32.67
CA ASN A 254 -4.29 5.52 -33.16
C ASN A 254 -4.99 4.21 -32.75
N GLU A 255 -4.29 3.08 -32.79
CA GLU A 255 -4.79 1.81 -32.25
C GLU A 255 -5.10 1.91 -30.75
N ASN A 256 -4.20 2.52 -29.96
CA ASN A 256 -4.41 2.73 -28.52
C ASN A 256 -5.58 3.68 -28.22
N LYS A 257 -5.85 4.66 -29.09
CA LYS A 257 -7.09 5.48 -29.00
C LYS A 257 -8.33 4.62 -29.26
N GLY A 258 -8.27 3.75 -30.27
CA GLY A 258 -9.34 2.80 -30.60
C GLY A 258 -9.66 1.87 -29.43
N THR A 259 -8.66 1.18 -28.88
CA THR A 259 -8.85 0.27 -27.74
C THR A 259 -9.32 1.01 -26.49
N LYS A 260 -8.86 2.24 -26.23
CA LYS A 260 -9.39 3.07 -25.14
C LYS A 260 -10.87 3.41 -25.31
N SER A 261 -11.33 3.69 -26.54
CA SER A 261 -12.75 3.90 -26.81
C SER A 261 -13.58 2.64 -26.61
N GLU A 262 -13.06 1.48 -27.03
CA GLU A 262 -13.69 0.18 -26.80
C GLU A 262 -13.79 -0.16 -25.31
N CYS A 263 -12.72 0.03 -24.53
CA CYS A 263 -12.75 -0.13 -23.08
C CYS A 263 -13.75 0.80 -22.39
N ARG A 264 -13.96 2.02 -22.93
CA ARG A 264 -14.99 2.94 -22.41
C ARG A 264 -16.39 2.41 -22.69
N MET A 265 -16.65 1.89 -23.89
CA MET A 265 -17.93 1.29 -24.26
C MET A 265 -18.23 0.04 -23.42
N LEU A 266 -17.25 -0.84 -23.24
CA LEU A 266 -17.40 -2.05 -22.43
C LEU A 266 -17.68 -1.72 -20.96
N ARG A 267 -17.00 -0.71 -20.39
CA ARG A 267 -17.30 -0.24 -19.02
C ARG A 267 -18.73 0.28 -18.89
N SER A 268 -19.18 1.12 -19.82
CA SER A 268 -20.57 1.60 -19.81
C SER A 268 -21.59 0.46 -19.94
N ARG A 269 -21.27 -0.59 -20.70
CA ARG A 269 -22.13 -1.78 -20.80
C ARG A 269 -22.16 -2.60 -19.51
N VAL A 270 -21.02 -2.70 -18.81
CA VAL A 270 -20.97 -3.36 -17.50
C VAL A 270 -21.80 -2.59 -16.48
N GLU A 271 -21.66 -1.26 -16.42
CA GLU A 271 -22.47 -0.40 -15.54
C GLU A 271 -23.98 -0.56 -15.82
N GLU A 272 -24.38 -0.62 -17.09
CA GLU A 272 -25.77 -0.86 -17.48
C GLU A 272 -26.28 -2.23 -17.02
N ILE A 273 -25.45 -3.28 -17.13
CA ILE A 273 -25.79 -4.63 -16.66
C ILE A 273 -25.90 -4.67 -15.13
N GLU A 274 -24.99 -4.01 -14.41
CA GLU A 274 -25.03 -3.92 -12.95
C GLU A 274 -26.28 -3.20 -12.46
N GLU A 275 -26.69 -2.12 -13.14
CA GLU A 275 -27.94 -1.41 -12.84
C GLU A 275 -29.17 -2.29 -13.11
N GLN A 276 -29.17 -3.05 -14.22
CA GLN A 276 -30.24 -4.01 -14.51
C GLN A 276 -30.30 -5.13 -13.48
N MET A 277 -29.16 -5.69 -13.06
CA MET A 277 -29.13 -6.71 -11.99
C MET A 277 -29.65 -6.15 -10.67
N SER A 278 -29.27 -4.93 -10.31
CA SER A 278 -29.75 -4.26 -9.09
C SER A 278 -31.27 -4.06 -9.12
N ARG A 279 -31.84 -3.69 -10.28
CA ARG A 279 -33.29 -3.55 -10.47
C ARG A 279 -34.02 -4.90 -10.36
N VAL A 280 -33.48 -5.95 -10.97
CA VAL A 280 -34.06 -7.31 -10.89
C VAL A 280 -33.99 -7.84 -9.46
N GLN A 281 -32.87 -7.62 -8.76
CA GLN A 281 -32.72 -8.01 -7.36
C GLN A 281 -33.70 -7.27 -6.44
N ALA A 282 -33.89 -5.96 -6.62
CA ALA A 282 -34.89 -5.19 -5.89
C ALA A 282 -36.33 -5.68 -6.16
N SER A 283 -36.64 -6.00 -7.42
CA SER A 283 -37.95 -6.57 -7.80
C SER A 283 -38.19 -7.98 -7.25
N ALA A 284 -37.15 -8.82 -7.18
CA ALA A 284 -37.26 -10.17 -6.63
C ALA A 284 -37.48 -10.15 -5.11
N VAL A 285 -36.79 -9.25 -4.39
CA VAL A 285 -36.96 -9.09 -2.93
C VAL A 285 -38.37 -8.59 -2.60
N SER A 286 -38.89 -7.58 -3.33
CA SER A 286 -40.26 -7.08 -3.13
C SER A 286 -41.32 -8.16 -3.38
N CYS A 287 -41.16 -8.96 -4.43
CA CYS A 287 -42.13 -10.01 -4.78
C CYS A 287 -42.11 -11.17 -3.76
N GLU A 288 -40.92 -11.53 -3.23
CA GLU A 288 -40.82 -12.53 -2.17
C GLU A 288 -41.42 -12.07 -0.82
N GLU A 289 -41.26 -10.79 -0.46
CA GLU A 289 -41.86 -10.24 0.75
C GLU A 289 -43.39 -10.21 0.67
N ASP A 290 -43.95 -9.78 -0.47
CA ASP A 290 -45.40 -9.73 -0.71
C ASP A 290 -46.02 -11.14 -0.72
N HIS A 291 -45.37 -12.13 -1.33
CA HIS A 291 -45.85 -13.51 -1.34
C HIS A 291 -45.81 -14.17 0.06
N LYS A 292 -44.81 -13.86 0.89
CA LYS A 292 -44.71 -14.39 2.25
C LYS A 292 -45.76 -13.78 3.18
N THR A 293 -46.06 -12.47 3.04
CA THR A 293 -47.12 -11.81 3.83
C THR A 293 -48.50 -12.34 3.44
N GLN A 294 -48.80 -12.44 2.15
CA GLN A 294 -50.11 -12.90 1.69
C GLN A 294 -50.39 -14.37 2.03
N ALA A 295 -49.36 -15.24 1.99
CA ALA A 295 -49.48 -16.62 2.44
C ALA A 295 -49.66 -16.73 3.97
N ALA A 296 -48.97 -15.90 4.75
CA ALA A 296 -49.12 -15.86 6.20
C ALA A 296 -50.53 -15.41 6.63
N GLU A 297 -51.09 -14.38 5.97
CA GLU A 297 -52.44 -13.89 6.22
C GLU A 297 -53.52 -14.93 5.88
N SER A 298 -53.38 -15.66 4.77
CA SER A 298 -54.30 -16.75 4.40
C SER A 298 -54.30 -17.88 5.43
N VAL A 299 -53.10 -18.34 5.85
CA VAL A 299 -52.97 -19.41 6.84
C VAL A 299 -53.50 -18.96 8.21
N GLN A 300 -53.29 -17.69 8.56
CA GLN A 300 -53.80 -17.14 9.82
C GLN A 300 -55.33 -17.02 9.83
N SER A 301 -55.95 -16.70 8.70
CA SER A 301 -57.42 -16.70 8.54
C SER A 301 -57.99 -18.12 8.67
N GLU A 302 -57.39 -19.10 7.99
CA GLU A 302 -57.81 -20.51 8.08
C GLU A 302 -57.67 -21.08 9.50
N LEU A 303 -56.58 -20.72 10.20
CA LEU A 303 -56.38 -21.11 11.60
C LEU A 303 -57.43 -20.47 12.53
N CYS A 304 -57.83 -19.24 12.27
CA CYS A 304 -58.88 -18.56 13.04
C CYS A 304 -60.23 -19.29 12.87
N GLU A 305 -60.61 -19.64 11.64
CA GLU A 305 -61.84 -20.39 11.36
C GLU A 305 -61.82 -21.80 11.98
N LEU A 306 -60.69 -22.51 11.88
CA LEU A 306 -60.54 -23.83 12.49
C LEU A 306 -60.62 -23.77 14.02
N ARG A 307 -60.02 -22.74 14.64
CA ARG A 307 -60.15 -22.52 16.10
C ARG A 307 -61.58 -22.25 16.50
N GLN A 308 -62.32 -21.45 15.73
CA GLN A 308 -63.74 -21.17 16.02
C GLN A 308 -64.60 -22.42 15.88
N ARG A 309 -64.36 -23.24 14.84
CA ARG A 309 -65.03 -24.53 14.66
C ARG A 309 -64.70 -25.50 15.78
N LEU A 310 -63.45 -25.57 16.22
CA LEU A 310 -63.04 -26.39 17.36
C LEU A 310 -63.81 -25.96 18.63
N LYS A 311 -63.85 -24.67 18.92
CA LYS A 311 -64.59 -24.14 20.07
C LYS A 311 -66.08 -24.51 20.01
N GLN A 312 -66.73 -24.37 18.84
CA GLN A 312 -68.13 -24.77 18.66
C GLN A 312 -68.33 -26.28 18.90
N ARG A 313 -67.43 -27.12 18.39
CA ARG A 313 -67.49 -28.58 18.61
C ARG A 313 -67.23 -28.95 20.06
N GLU A 314 -66.34 -28.25 20.76
CA GLU A 314 -66.12 -28.43 22.20
C GLU A 314 -67.39 -28.10 23.00
N GLU A 315 -68.04 -26.97 22.69
CA GLU A 315 -69.32 -26.58 23.30
C GLU A 315 -70.42 -27.63 23.03
N GLU A 316 -70.55 -28.13 21.80
CA GLU A 316 -71.46 -29.23 21.47
C GLU A 316 -71.15 -30.50 22.26
N ILE A 317 -69.87 -30.90 22.35
CA ILE A 317 -69.45 -32.07 23.14
C ILE A 317 -69.80 -31.89 24.61
N THR A 318 -69.61 -30.69 25.18
CA THR A 318 -69.99 -30.42 26.58
C THR A 318 -71.50 -30.53 26.79
N TRP A 319 -72.29 -30.00 25.85
CA TRP A 319 -73.75 -30.10 25.89
C TRP A 319 -74.23 -31.56 25.79
N TYR A 320 -73.67 -32.35 24.86
CA TYR A 320 -73.98 -33.78 24.75
C TYR A 320 -73.54 -34.56 25.99
N LYS A 321 -72.39 -34.23 26.58
CA LYS A 321 -71.93 -34.83 27.84
C LYS A 321 -72.90 -34.53 28.98
N GLU A 322 -73.37 -33.30 29.14
CA GLU A 322 -74.35 -32.94 30.18
C GLU A 322 -75.69 -33.65 29.97
N GLN A 323 -76.17 -33.73 28.73
CA GLN A 323 -77.37 -34.49 28.38
C GLN A 323 -77.21 -35.99 28.71
N GLN A 324 -76.09 -36.60 28.31
CA GLN A 324 -75.80 -37.99 28.66
C GLN A 324 -75.64 -38.19 30.17
N GLN A 325 -75.00 -37.27 30.88
CA GLN A 325 -74.86 -37.32 32.34
C GLN A 325 -76.23 -37.27 33.02
N GLN A 326 -77.15 -36.44 32.52
CA GLN A 326 -78.50 -36.32 33.04
C GLN A 326 -79.35 -37.55 32.71
N GLN A 327 -79.21 -38.11 31.51
CA GLN A 327 -79.84 -39.38 31.13
C GLN A 327 -79.30 -40.54 31.97
N ILE A 328 -77.98 -40.62 32.17
CA ILE A 328 -77.34 -41.59 33.08
C ILE A 328 -77.85 -41.38 34.50
N SER A 329 -78.00 -40.15 34.99
CA SER A 329 -78.54 -39.89 36.33
C SER A 329 -79.99 -40.37 36.48
N ASN A 330 -80.83 -40.12 35.48
CA ASN A 330 -82.21 -40.59 35.45
C ASN A 330 -82.31 -42.11 35.36
N LEU A 331 -81.55 -42.73 34.46
CA LEU A 331 -81.44 -44.18 34.35
C LEU A 331 -80.84 -44.81 35.60
N THR A 332 -79.87 -44.14 36.25
CA THR A 332 -79.27 -44.59 37.51
C THR A 332 -80.31 -44.55 38.63
N LYS A 333 -81.12 -43.49 38.74
CA LYS A 333 -82.24 -43.43 39.70
C LYS A 333 -83.27 -44.52 39.44
N GLN A 334 -83.65 -44.74 38.18
CA GLN A 334 -84.55 -45.82 37.79
C GLN A 334 -83.96 -47.19 38.10
N HIS A 335 -82.69 -47.43 37.76
CA HIS A 335 -81.95 -48.64 38.11
C HIS A 335 -81.78 -48.78 39.63
N GLN A 336 -81.66 -47.70 40.40
CA GLN A 336 -81.54 -47.76 41.85
C GLN A 336 -82.87 -48.17 42.50
N GLN A 337 -83.98 -47.64 41.98
CA GLN A 337 -85.34 -48.02 42.38
C GLN A 337 -85.64 -49.47 41.95
N GLN A 338 -85.30 -49.84 40.71
CA GLN A 338 -85.39 -51.21 40.23
C GLN A 338 -84.46 -52.14 41.02
N LYS A 339 -83.25 -51.71 41.41
CA LYS A 339 -82.33 -52.47 42.24
C LYS A 339 -82.88 -52.64 43.65
N GLN A 340 -83.55 -51.65 44.24
CA GLN A 340 -84.24 -51.83 45.52
C GLN A 340 -85.41 -52.81 45.40
N ALA A 341 -86.21 -52.72 44.34
CA ALA A 341 -87.30 -53.67 44.07
C ALA A 341 -86.77 -55.09 43.78
N LEU A 342 -85.68 -55.19 43.00
CA LEU A 342 -85.00 -56.44 42.69
C LEU A 342 -84.21 -56.96 43.88
N LEU A 343 -83.73 -56.15 44.81
CA LEU A 343 -83.12 -56.60 46.06
C LEU A 343 -84.20 -57.17 46.99
N GLN A 344 -85.39 -56.57 47.03
CA GLN A 344 -86.54 -57.16 47.70
C GLN A 344 -86.98 -58.47 47.02
N GLN A 345 -86.88 -58.56 45.69
CA GLN A 345 -87.11 -59.82 44.97
C GLN A 345 -85.93 -60.80 45.09
N LEU A 346 -84.69 -60.35 45.27
CA LEU A 346 -83.48 -61.15 45.47
C LEU A 346 -83.40 -61.66 46.91
N ASP A 347 -83.96 -61.00 47.91
CA ASP A 347 -84.15 -61.63 49.22
C ASP A 347 -85.16 -62.80 49.10
N VAL A 348 -86.18 -62.65 48.25
CA VAL A 348 -87.16 -63.71 47.94
C VAL A 348 -86.56 -64.82 47.05
N LEU A 349 -85.72 -64.46 46.07
CA LEU A 349 -85.08 -65.38 45.13
C LEU A 349 -83.74 -65.93 45.64
N GLN A 350 -83.02 -65.30 46.57
CA GLN A 350 -81.86 -65.90 47.26
C GLN A 350 -82.31 -67.02 48.21
N HIS A 351 -83.58 -67.00 48.63
CA HIS A 351 -84.22 -68.14 49.26
C HIS A 351 -84.50 -69.29 48.25
N GLU A 352 -84.64 -68.99 46.95
CA GLU A 352 -84.94 -69.97 45.88
C GLU A 352 -83.72 -70.39 45.03
N LEU A 353 -82.66 -69.57 44.98
CA LEU A 353 -81.43 -69.73 44.17
C LEU A 353 -80.22 -70.19 45.02
N GLN A 354 -80.46 -70.69 46.24
CA GLN A 354 -79.54 -71.62 46.90
C GLN A 354 -79.72 -73.06 46.36
N GLN A 355 -80.76 -73.33 45.57
CA GLN A 355 -81.11 -74.66 45.06
C GLN A 355 -80.70 -74.95 43.60
N THR A 356 -80.16 -74.00 42.84
CA THR A 356 -80.02 -74.16 41.37
C THR A 356 -78.72 -73.59 40.78
N LYS A 357 -77.61 -73.68 41.50
CA LYS A 357 -76.33 -73.07 41.10
C LYS A 357 -75.14 -74.03 41.10
N ASP A 358 -75.29 -75.16 40.43
CA ASP A 358 -74.18 -76.01 39.99
C ASP A 358 -74.47 -76.50 38.56
N GLU A 359 -74.20 -75.67 37.55
CA GLU A 359 -74.03 -76.17 36.17
C GLU A 359 -73.39 -75.13 35.25
N GLN A 360 -72.37 -75.58 34.52
CA GLN A 360 -71.82 -75.03 33.27
C GLN A 360 -70.76 -73.92 33.35
N THR A 361 -69.52 -74.37 33.53
CA THR A 361 -68.31 -73.77 32.94
C THR A 361 -67.69 -74.78 31.98
N LYS A 362 -67.50 -74.43 30.69
CA LYS A 362 -66.47 -74.98 29.76
C LYS A 362 -66.59 -74.46 28.31
N ALA A 363 -65.62 -73.64 27.86
CA ALA A 363 -65.16 -73.53 26.47
C ALA A 363 -63.85 -72.70 26.43
N TYR A 364 -62.65 -73.31 26.33
CA TYR A 364 -61.38 -72.57 26.40
C TYR A 364 -60.20 -73.13 25.57
N THR A 365 -60.44 -73.98 24.56
CA THR A 365 -59.32 -74.71 23.91
C THR A 365 -59.12 -74.48 22.40
N SER A 366 -59.88 -73.59 21.74
CA SER A 366 -59.76 -73.31 20.30
C SER A 366 -58.88 -72.09 19.96
N ASP A 367 -58.91 -71.04 20.78
CA ASP A 367 -58.29 -69.74 20.44
C ASP A 367 -56.75 -69.76 20.49
N VAL A 368 -56.18 -70.67 21.28
CA VAL A 368 -54.72 -70.76 21.49
C VAL A 368 -53.97 -71.20 20.23
N GLN A 369 -54.59 -72.00 19.36
CA GLN A 369 -53.92 -72.49 18.13
C GLN A 369 -53.89 -71.44 17.01
N SER A 370 -54.92 -70.60 16.89
CA SER A 370 -54.97 -69.52 15.89
C SER A 370 -53.92 -68.43 16.16
N LEU A 371 -53.73 -68.07 17.44
CA LEU A 371 -52.73 -67.09 17.86
C LEU A 371 -51.29 -67.55 17.54
N ARG A 372 -50.99 -68.84 17.68
CA ARG A 372 -49.66 -69.38 17.38
C ARG A 372 -49.28 -69.23 15.90
N SER A 373 -50.22 -69.42 14.98
CA SER A 373 -49.97 -69.27 13.53
C SER A 373 -49.70 -67.81 13.16
N GLN A 374 -50.43 -66.86 13.76
CA GLN A 374 -50.26 -65.43 13.49
C GLN A 374 -48.88 -64.93 13.96
N VAL A 375 -48.41 -65.41 15.11
CA VAL A 375 -47.07 -65.08 15.64
C VAL A 375 -45.96 -65.55 14.68
N LEU A 376 -46.07 -66.76 14.11
CA LEU A 376 -45.09 -67.29 13.17
C LEU A 376 -45.01 -66.46 11.88
N THR A 377 -46.15 -66.03 11.31
CA THR A 377 -46.16 -65.18 10.11
C THR A 377 -45.53 -63.81 10.37
N LEU A 378 -45.78 -63.20 11.53
CA LEU A 378 -45.17 -61.93 11.92
C LEU A 378 -43.64 -62.04 12.05
N ILE A 379 -43.14 -63.17 12.57
CA ILE A 379 -41.68 -63.42 12.67
C ILE A 379 -41.04 -63.49 11.27
N THR A 380 -41.68 -64.17 10.31
CA THR A 380 -41.16 -64.25 8.94
C THR A 380 -41.13 -62.87 8.27
N GLN A 381 -42.21 -62.08 8.41
CA GLN A 381 -42.28 -60.72 7.87
C GLN A 381 -41.23 -59.79 8.50
N LEU A 382 -41.00 -59.90 9.81
CA LEU A 382 -39.94 -59.16 10.49
C LEU A 382 -38.56 -59.51 9.93
N THR A 383 -38.29 -60.81 9.73
CA THR A 383 -37.02 -61.30 9.16
C THR A 383 -36.80 -60.80 7.73
N GLU A 384 -37.84 -60.81 6.89
CA GLU A 384 -37.77 -60.26 5.54
C GLU A 384 -37.53 -58.74 5.53
N SER A 385 -38.16 -58.01 6.47
CA SER A 385 -37.94 -56.57 6.62
C SER A 385 -36.51 -56.26 7.09
N GLN A 386 -35.95 -57.09 7.98
CA GLN A 386 -34.58 -57.00 8.46
C GLN A 386 -33.57 -57.17 7.31
N ASN A 387 -33.76 -58.20 6.47
CA ASN A 387 -32.86 -58.45 5.33
C ASN A 387 -32.90 -57.33 4.29
N LYS A 388 -34.07 -56.72 4.05
CA LYS A 388 -34.20 -55.56 3.15
C LYS A 388 -33.50 -54.33 3.71
N LEU A 389 -33.59 -54.11 5.02
CA LEU A 389 -32.88 -53.03 5.71
C LEU A 389 -31.37 -53.21 5.63
N GLU A 390 -30.87 -54.43 5.85
CA GLU A 390 -29.43 -54.74 5.72
C GLU A 390 -28.91 -54.49 4.30
N ALA A 391 -29.63 -54.95 3.27
CA ALA A 391 -29.25 -54.67 1.87
C ALA A 391 -29.24 -53.17 1.55
N ALA A 392 -30.22 -52.40 2.05
CA ALA A 392 -30.26 -50.95 1.88
C ALA A 392 -29.10 -50.25 2.60
N ASN A 393 -28.70 -50.74 3.79
CA ASN A 393 -27.55 -50.22 4.53
C ASN A 393 -26.22 -50.50 3.82
N GLU A 394 -26.03 -51.70 3.25
CA GLU A 394 -24.84 -52.00 2.45
C GLU A 394 -24.72 -51.09 1.22
N ASP A 395 -25.84 -50.81 0.54
CA ASP A 395 -25.85 -49.91 -0.61
C ASP A 395 -25.62 -48.44 -0.21
N LEU A 396 -26.12 -48.03 0.95
CA LEU A 396 -25.80 -46.72 1.53
C LEU A 396 -24.31 -46.60 1.85
N GLU A 397 -23.69 -47.63 2.42
CA GLU A 397 -22.26 -47.61 2.75
C GLU A 397 -21.39 -47.57 1.48
N LYS A 398 -21.74 -48.33 0.43
CA LYS A 398 -21.06 -48.23 -0.89
C LYS A 398 -21.14 -46.82 -1.46
N LYS A 399 -22.33 -46.18 -1.38
CA LYS A 399 -22.52 -44.80 -1.83
C LYS A 399 -21.72 -43.82 -0.99
N ARG A 400 -21.66 -44.01 0.33
CA ARG A 400 -20.88 -43.18 1.25
C ARG A 400 -19.38 -43.23 0.93
N VAL A 401 -18.82 -44.41 0.72
CA VAL A 401 -17.41 -44.57 0.30
C VAL A 401 -17.17 -43.89 -1.05
N ARG A 402 -18.09 -44.02 -2.01
CA ARG A 402 -17.96 -43.34 -3.31
C ARG A 402 -18.00 -41.81 -3.19
N VAL A 403 -18.86 -41.27 -2.31
CA VAL A 403 -18.91 -39.83 -2.03
C VAL A 403 -17.59 -39.38 -1.41
N GLN A 404 -17.04 -40.12 -0.44
CA GLN A 404 -15.74 -39.79 0.17
C GLN A 404 -14.58 -39.81 -0.84
N GLU A 405 -14.55 -40.79 -1.76
CA GLU A 405 -13.55 -40.85 -2.84
C GLU A 405 -13.67 -39.61 -3.75
N LEU A 406 -14.89 -39.25 -4.16
CA LEU A 406 -15.15 -38.08 -5.00
C LEU A 406 -14.84 -36.76 -4.27
N GLU A 407 -15.07 -36.68 -2.96
CA GLU A 407 -14.68 -35.53 -2.14
C GLU A 407 -13.15 -35.39 -2.07
N ARG A 408 -12.43 -36.50 -1.91
CA ARG A 408 -10.97 -36.54 -1.93
C ARG A 408 -10.40 -36.14 -3.30
N GLU A 409 -10.95 -36.67 -4.38
CA GLU A 409 -10.58 -36.30 -5.76
C GLU A 409 -10.85 -34.80 -6.01
N ASN A 410 -12.02 -34.28 -5.60
CA ASN A 410 -12.32 -32.85 -5.70
C ASN A 410 -11.34 -32.01 -4.87
N SER A 411 -10.98 -32.45 -3.66
CA SER A 411 -10.00 -31.75 -2.83
C SER A 411 -8.64 -31.67 -3.53
N MET A 412 -8.16 -32.78 -4.11
CA MET A 412 -6.90 -32.79 -4.86
C MET A 412 -6.94 -31.87 -6.08
N MET A 413 -8.04 -31.88 -6.85
CA MET A 413 -8.19 -31.01 -8.01
C MET A 413 -8.22 -29.52 -7.63
N ARG A 414 -8.82 -29.16 -6.49
CA ARG A 414 -8.78 -27.79 -5.95
C ARG A 414 -7.36 -27.39 -5.55
N ASP A 415 -6.63 -28.27 -4.86
CA ASP A 415 -5.25 -28.01 -4.46
C ASP A 415 -4.33 -27.81 -5.67
N ASP A 416 -4.50 -28.62 -6.72
CA ASP A 416 -3.71 -28.50 -7.95
C ASP A 416 -4.07 -27.23 -8.74
N LEU A 417 -5.35 -26.86 -8.79
CA LEU A 417 -5.77 -25.57 -9.35
C LEU A 417 -5.17 -24.40 -8.58
N GLN A 418 -5.17 -24.45 -7.25
CA GLN A 418 -4.56 -23.43 -6.40
C GLN A 418 -3.04 -23.35 -6.59
N ARG A 419 -2.35 -24.49 -6.71
CA ARG A 419 -0.92 -24.53 -7.06
C ARG A 419 -0.65 -23.95 -8.43
N GLN A 420 -1.52 -24.16 -9.41
CA GLN A 420 -1.38 -23.57 -10.73
C GLN A 420 -1.58 -22.05 -10.67
N GLN A 421 -2.63 -21.58 -9.98
CA GLN A 421 -2.90 -20.16 -9.79
C GLN A 421 -1.73 -19.44 -9.08
N THR A 422 -1.12 -20.06 -8.07
CA THR A 422 0.05 -19.47 -7.40
C THR A 422 1.28 -19.39 -8.30
N LYS A 423 1.53 -20.41 -9.15
CA LYS A 423 2.59 -20.37 -10.18
C LYS A 423 2.34 -19.27 -11.21
N ASP A 424 1.11 -19.19 -11.73
CA ASP A 424 0.72 -18.19 -12.72
C ASP A 424 0.83 -16.78 -12.12
N SER A 425 0.38 -16.58 -10.88
CA SER A 425 0.53 -15.33 -10.15
C SER A 425 2.01 -14.93 -9.96
N ALA A 426 2.88 -15.88 -9.62
CA ALA A 426 4.31 -15.63 -9.46
C ALA A 426 4.99 -15.27 -10.79
N LEU A 427 4.59 -15.92 -11.89
CA LEU A 427 5.07 -15.62 -13.24
C LEU A 427 4.63 -14.21 -13.67
N VAL A 428 3.35 -13.87 -13.46
CA VAL A 428 2.81 -12.54 -13.76
C VAL A 428 3.57 -11.47 -12.96
N GLU A 429 3.85 -11.71 -11.69
CA GLU A 429 4.61 -10.76 -10.87
C GLU A 429 6.06 -10.59 -11.37
N THR A 430 6.69 -11.68 -11.78
CA THR A 430 8.03 -11.63 -12.40
C THR A 430 8.03 -10.83 -13.70
N LEU A 431 7.01 -11.01 -14.55
CA LEU A 431 6.85 -10.24 -15.79
C LEU A 431 6.53 -8.76 -15.53
N ARG A 432 5.76 -8.45 -14.49
CA ARG A 432 5.54 -7.05 -14.07
C ARG A 432 6.82 -6.38 -13.60
N LEU A 433 7.64 -7.07 -12.83
CA LEU A 433 8.93 -6.56 -12.37
C LEU A 433 9.91 -6.34 -13.54
N SER A 434 9.93 -7.25 -14.53
CA SER A 434 10.76 -7.05 -15.72
C SER A 434 10.26 -5.89 -16.59
N LEU A 435 8.95 -5.77 -16.82
CA LEU A 435 8.37 -4.63 -17.53
C LEU A 435 8.68 -3.31 -16.83
N LYS A 436 8.56 -3.26 -15.50
CA LYS A 436 8.91 -2.06 -14.72
C LYS A 436 10.39 -1.69 -14.87
N SER A 437 11.30 -2.66 -14.86
CA SER A 437 12.73 -2.37 -15.06
C SER A 437 13.02 -1.83 -16.47
N TYR A 438 12.34 -2.35 -17.49
CA TYR A 438 12.43 -1.82 -18.87
C TYR A 438 11.83 -0.42 -19.00
N GLU A 439 10.71 -0.14 -18.33
CA GLU A 439 10.11 1.20 -18.28
C GLU A 439 11.04 2.21 -17.59
N ASP A 440 11.66 1.83 -16.47
CA ASP A 440 12.62 2.66 -15.76
C ASP A 440 13.87 2.94 -16.62
N ALA A 441 14.40 1.92 -17.31
CA ALA A 441 15.51 2.09 -18.26
C ALA A 441 15.16 3.02 -19.42
N LEU A 442 13.98 2.85 -20.03
CA LEU A 442 13.50 3.72 -21.10
C LEU A 442 13.31 5.17 -20.63
N ASN A 443 12.84 5.36 -19.41
CA ASN A 443 12.70 6.70 -18.83
C ASN A 443 14.05 7.35 -18.52
N ALA A 444 15.06 6.57 -18.12
CA ALA A 444 16.43 7.05 -17.94
C ALA A 444 17.03 7.50 -19.29
N GLU A 445 16.94 6.67 -20.32
CA GLU A 445 17.36 7.00 -21.69
C GLU A 445 16.67 8.26 -22.23
N ARG A 446 15.36 8.40 -22.00
CA ARG A 446 14.62 9.63 -22.39
C ARG A 446 15.16 10.88 -21.69
N LYS A 447 15.52 10.78 -20.41
CA LYS A 447 16.10 11.91 -19.65
C LYS A 447 17.49 12.25 -20.15
N GLU A 448 18.32 11.25 -20.44
CA GLU A 448 19.66 11.44 -21.00
C GLU A 448 19.60 12.05 -22.40
N HIS A 449 18.69 11.58 -23.25
CA HIS A 449 18.44 12.18 -24.56
C HIS A 449 17.99 13.65 -24.46
N GLN A 450 17.13 13.98 -23.49
CA GLN A 450 16.75 15.37 -23.25
C GLN A 450 17.93 16.23 -22.78
N LEU A 451 18.81 15.68 -21.94
CA LEU A 451 20.01 16.37 -21.48
C LEU A 451 20.98 16.63 -22.64
N THR A 452 21.29 15.60 -23.44
CA THR A 452 22.15 15.73 -24.63
C THR A 452 21.57 16.69 -25.67
N LYS A 453 20.24 16.72 -25.84
CA LYS A 453 19.57 17.71 -26.69
C LYS A 453 19.78 19.14 -26.17
N LYS A 454 19.68 19.36 -24.86
CA LYS A 454 19.93 20.69 -24.25
C LYS A 454 21.38 21.12 -24.46
N THR A 455 22.34 20.25 -24.16
CA THR A 455 23.77 20.57 -24.34
C THR A 455 24.12 20.82 -25.81
N LEU A 456 23.51 20.11 -26.76
CA LEU A 456 23.69 20.37 -28.19
C LEU A 456 23.12 21.73 -28.61
N VAL A 457 21.97 22.13 -28.07
CA VAL A 457 21.41 23.46 -28.31
C VAL A 457 22.31 24.55 -27.73
N GLU A 458 22.82 24.37 -26.52
CA GLU A 458 23.78 25.30 -25.88
C GLU A 458 25.07 25.40 -26.69
N LEU A 459 25.63 24.28 -27.15
CA LEU A 459 26.82 24.26 -28.00
C LEU A 459 26.56 24.93 -29.36
N ARG A 460 25.37 24.74 -29.94
CA ARG A 460 24.99 25.43 -31.17
C ARG A 460 24.87 26.94 -30.95
N GLN A 461 24.35 27.37 -29.81
CA GLN A 461 24.30 28.78 -29.45
C GLN A 461 25.70 29.37 -29.25
N SER A 462 26.58 28.68 -28.52
CA SER A 462 27.96 29.15 -28.32
C SER A 462 28.74 29.21 -29.63
N PHE A 463 28.57 28.22 -30.52
CA PHE A 463 29.15 28.24 -31.86
C PHE A 463 28.66 29.44 -32.68
N ASN A 464 27.34 29.67 -32.72
CA ASN A 464 26.78 30.83 -33.43
C ASN A 464 27.28 32.16 -32.84
N GLN A 465 27.46 32.23 -31.52
CA GLN A 465 28.03 33.40 -30.86
C GLN A 465 29.47 33.65 -31.31
N VAL A 466 30.32 32.62 -31.33
CA VAL A 466 31.71 32.73 -31.81
C VAL A 466 31.75 33.17 -33.28
N VAL A 467 30.87 32.64 -34.13
CA VAL A 467 30.78 33.06 -35.54
C VAL A 467 30.37 34.54 -35.65
N SER A 468 29.42 34.98 -34.84
CA SER A 468 29.01 36.40 -34.76
C SER A 468 30.18 37.28 -34.31
N ASP A 469 30.89 36.87 -33.25
CA ASP A 469 32.03 37.62 -32.71
C ASP A 469 33.19 37.69 -33.70
N HIS A 470 33.47 36.60 -34.41
CA HIS A 470 34.45 36.58 -35.50
C HIS A 470 34.06 37.54 -36.63
N LYS A 471 32.78 37.54 -37.04
CA LYS A 471 32.29 38.47 -38.06
C LYS A 471 32.44 39.92 -37.60
N ASN A 472 32.02 40.22 -36.38
CA ASN A 472 32.16 41.55 -35.77
C ASN A 472 33.63 41.98 -35.68
N LEU A 473 34.53 41.06 -35.34
CA LEU A 473 35.97 41.34 -35.26
C LEU A 473 36.57 41.59 -36.64
N SER A 474 36.17 40.83 -37.66
CA SER A 474 36.55 41.05 -39.06
C SER A 474 36.10 42.43 -39.53
N GLU A 475 34.85 42.80 -39.26
CA GLU A 475 34.32 44.13 -39.60
C GLU A 475 35.08 45.25 -38.90
N LYS A 476 35.40 45.09 -37.60
CA LYS A 476 36.24 46.04 -36.85
C LYS A 476 37.67 46.13 -37.41
N TYR A 477 38.25 45.00 -37.81
CA TYR A 477 39.59 44.98 -38.39
C TYR A 477 39.62 45.72 -39.74
N ASP A 478 38.63 45.48 -40.61
CA ASP A 478 38.49 46.21 -41.87
C ASP A 478 38.25 47.71 -41.64
N GLN A 479 37.44 48.07 -40.64
CA GLN A 479 37.25 49.46 -40.23
C GLN A 479 38.55 50.12 -39.77
N ILE A 480 39.31 49.48 -38.88
CA ILE A 480 40.60 50.00 -38.40
C ILE A 480 41.56 50.13 -39.58
N ARG A 481 41.67 49.12 -40.44
CA ARG A 481 42.51 49.15 -41.65
C ARG A 481 42.15 50.33 -42.57
N MET A 482 40.86 50.58 -42.80
CA MET A 482 40.39 51.74 -43.59
C MET A 482 40.69 53.06 -42.87
N GLN A 483 40.49 53.12 -41.54
CA GLN A 483 40.82 54.29 -40.73
C GLN A 483 42.31 54.59 -40.74
N GLU A 484 43.16 53.58 -40.69
CA GLU A 484 44.62 53.69 -40.67
C GLU A 484 45.15 54.14 -42.04
N GLN A 485 44.52 53.73 -43.14
CA GLN A 485 44.76 54.29 -44.47
C GLN A 485 44.38 55.78 -44.56
N VAL A 486 43.24 56.17 -43.99
CA VAL A 486 42.81 57.58 -43.94
C VAL A 486 43.72 58.42 -43.02
N ARG A 487 44.17 57.84 -41.90
CA ARG A 487 45.05 58.48 -40.91
C ARG A 487 46.50 58.59 -41.38
N GLN A 488 46.94 57.74 -42.31
CA GLN A 488 48.21 57.92 -43.04
C GLN A 488 48.12 59.04 -44.09
N GLN A 489 46.92 59.41 -44.56
CA GLN A 489 46.71 60.54 -45.47
C GLN A 489 46.53 61.89 -44.74
N ASN A 490 45.96 61.88 -43.53
CA ASN A 490 45.79 63.07 -42.70
C ASN A 490 46.34 62.81 -41.31
N GLY A 491 47.45 63.48 -40.96
CA GLY A 491 48.12 63.31 -39.66
C GLY A 491 47.18 63.52 -38.46
N CYS A 492 47.31 62.65 -37.46
CA CYS A 492 46.53 62.67 -36.22
C CYS A 492 46.75 63.98 -35.45
N THR A 493 45.66 64.66 -35.09
CA THR A 493 45.72 65.92 -34.33
C THR A 493 45.58 65.67 -32.83
N GLU A 494 46.21 66.51 -32.00
CA GLU A 494 46.20 66.40 -30.52
C GLU A 494 44.78 66.40 -29.93
N SER A 495 43.81 67.01 -30.63
CA SER A 495 42.39 67.02 -30.25
C SER A 495 41.74 65.62 -30.28
N GLU A 496 42.20 64.71 -31.14
CA GLU A 496 41.67 63.36 -31.24
C GLU A 496 42.16 62.46 -30.11
N LYS A 497 43.41 62.66 -29.67
CA LYS A 497 43.96 62.02 -28.46
C LYS A 497 43.16 62.40 -27.21
N GLN A 498 42.81 63.68 -27.08
CA GLN A 498 42.02 64.15 -25.93
C GLN A 498 40.60 63.55 -25.94
N LYS A 499 39.95 63.47 -27.11
CA LYS A 499 38.62 62.83 -27.24
C LYS A 499 38.63 61.34 -26.88
N LEU A 500 39.70 60.63 -27.25
CA LEU A 500 39.90 59.22 -26.89
C LEU A 500 40.11 59.05 -25.38
N LEU A 501 40.91 59.93 -24.76
CA LEU A 501 41.09 59.94 -23.30
C LEU A 501 39.77 60.19 -22.55
N ASP A 502 38.97 61.16 -22.99
CA ASP A 502 37.66 61.44 -22.39
C ASP A 502 36.68 60.28 -22.61
N GLN A 503 36.75 59.58 -23.75
CA GLN A 503 35.94 58.39 -24.01
C GLN A 503 36.34 57.21 -23.13
N ILE A 504 37.65 57.00 -22.92
CA ILE A 504 38.17 56.00 -21.98
C ILE A 504 37.68 56.33 -20.57
N GLY A 505 37.78 57.58 -20.12
CA GLY A 505 37.28 58.00 -18.81
C GLY A 505 35.79 57.70 -18.60
N ARG A 506 34.95 57.97 -19.62
CA ARG A 506 33.51 57.65 -19.57
C ARG A 506 33.25 56.14 -19.52
N LEU A 507 33.93 55.36 -20.35
CA LEU A 507 33.77 53.90 -20.37
C LEU A 507 34.24 53.28 -19.06
N THR A 508 35.35 53.74 -18.49
CA THR A 508 35.84 53.29 -17.18
C THR A 508 34.82 53.58 -16.08
N ALA A 509 34.22 54.78 -16.06
CA ALA A 509 33.16 55.11 -15.10
C ALA A 509 31.91 54.22 -15.28
N GLN A 510 31.54 53.91 -16.52
CA GLN A 510 30.41 53.04 -16.83
C GLN A 510 30.66 51.59 -16.39
N VAL A 511 31.89 51.09 -16.55
CA VAL A 511 32.29 49.76 -16.07
C VAL A 511 32.22 49.70 -14.55
N TYR A 512 32.79 50.67 -13.84
CA TYR A 512 32.71 50.73 -12.37
C TYR A 512 31.27 50.76 -11.85
N ALA A 513 30.40 51.57 -12.46
CA ALA A 513 28.99 51.60 -12.09
C ALA A 513 28.27 50.28 -12.39
N GLY A 514 28.65 49.60 -13.48
CA GLY A 514 28.17 48.27 -13.83
C GLY A 514 28.61 47.20 -12.82
N GLU A 515 29.87 47.22 -12.41
CA GLU A 515 30.46 46.32 -11.40
C GLU A 515 29.78 46.50 -10.04
N GLU A 516 29.55 47.73 -9.59
CA GLU A 516 28.86 48.01 -8.33
C GLU A 516 27.39 47.54 -8.36
N ALA A 517 26.71 47.71 -9.50
CA ALA A 517 25.35 47.20 -9.70
C ALA A 517 25.27 45.66 -9.74
N ILE A 518 26.30 44.99 -10.27
CA ILE A 518 26.41 43.53 -10.25
C ILE A 518 26.64 43.06 -8.82
N ASN A 519 27.61 43.64 -8.09
CA ASN A 519 27.88 43.30 -6.69
C ASN A 519 26.63 43.44 -5.81
N TYR A 520 25.86 44.52 -5.99
CA TYR A 520 24.59 44.70 -5.27
C TYR A 520 23.57 43.59 -5.57
N ARG A 521 23.47 43.17 -6.85
CA ARG A 521 22.57 42.08 -7.24
C ARG A 521 23.05 40.73 -6.70
N GLU A 522 24.35 40.47 -6.72
CA GLU A 522 24.94 39.25 -6.16
C GLU A 522 24.72 39.16 -4.65
N GLU A 523 24.86 40.27 -3.92
CA GLU A 523 24.58 40.28 -2.48
C GLU A 523 23.10 40.04 -2.19
N LYS A 524 22.18 40.60 -3.00
CA LYS A 524 20.76 40.31 -2.89
C LYS A 524 20.44 38.86 -3.24
N LEU A 525 21.09 38.30 -4.26
CA LEU A 525 20.95 36.90 -4.65
C LEU A 525 21.38 35.99 -3.50
N LYS A 526 22.53 36.27 -2.89
CA LYS A 526 23.04 35.54 -1.73
C LYS A 526 22.06 35.55 -0.55
N LYS A 527 21.44 36.70 -0.24
CA LYS A 527 20.40 36.78 0.81
C LYS A 527 19.20 35.89 0.49
N VAL A 528 18.71 35.93 -0.75
CA VAL A 528 17.59 35.08 -1.19
C VAL A 528 17.96 33.59 -1.17
N GLU A 529 19.21 33.25 -1.50
CA GLU A 529 19.71 31.87 -1.42
C GLU A 529 19.79 31.38 0.03
N GLU A 530 20.26 32.21 0.96
CA GLU A 530 20.28 31.92 2.39
C GLU A 530 18.87 31.74 2.96
N GLU A 531 17.91 32.57 2.57
CA GLU A 531 16.49 32.42 2.95
C GLU A 531 15.88 31.13 2.39
N ASN A 532 16.16 30.81 1.12
CA ASN A 532 15.70 29.56 0.50
C ASN A 532 16.28 28.32 1.19
N LEU A 533 17.52 28.38 1.64
CA LEU A 533 18.15 27.30 2.42
C LEU A 533 17.45 27.11 3.76
N LYS A 534 17.17 28.19 4.49
CA LYS A 534 16.41 28.13 5.77
C LYS A 534 15.02 27.52 5.58
N ILE A 535 14.26 28.00 4.59
CA ILE A 535 12.92 27.48 4.29
C ILE A 535 12.98 25.99 3.93
N LYS A 536 13.98 25.56 3.15
CA LYS A 536 14.17 24.14 2.82
C LYS A 536 14.49 23.29 4.04
N GLU A 537 15.31 23.80 4.95
CA GLU A 537 15.67 23.10 6.19
C GLU A 537 14.45 22.96 7.10
N GLU A 538 13.66 24.03 7.29
CA GLU A 538 12.40 24.00 8.02
C GLU A 538 11.40 23.01 7.41
N LEU A 539 11.24 23.03 6.07
CA LEU A 539 10.34 22.11 5.37
C LEU A 539 10.78 20.65 5.52
N ASN A 540 12.09 20.38 5.42
CA ASN A 540 12.65 19.04 5.62
C ASN A 540 12.47 18.52 7.05
N ASN A 541 12.35 19.40 8.04
CA ASN A 541 12.11 19.01 9.42
C ASN A 541 10.61 18.79 9.70
N VAL A 542 9.75 19.68 9.21
CA VAL A 542 8.32 19.68 9.54
C VAL A 542 7.53 18.65 8.74
N VAL A 543 7.79 18.52 7.43
CA VAL A 543 6.98 17.66 6.54
C VAL A 543 7.05 16.17 6.94
N PRO A 544 8.22 15.59 7.25
CA PRO A 544 8.28 14.19 7.67
C PRO A 544 7.55 13.92 8.99
N VAL A 545 7.58 14.87 9.92
CA VAL A 545 6.88 14.75 11.22
C VAL A 545 5.37 14.78 11.01
N LEU A 546 4.84 15.75 10.25
CA LEU A 546 3.41 15.82 9.96
C LEU A 546 2.92 14.60 9.17
N LYS A 547 3.76 14.09 8.25
CA LYS A 547 3.44 12.87 7.51
C LYS A 547 3.41 11.64 8.42
N ALA A 548 4.39 11.50 9.31
CA ALA A 548 4.39 10.43 10.30
C ALA A 548 3.18 10.52 11.25
N GLN A 549 2.80 11.73 11.67
CA GLN A 549 1.61 11.95 12.49
C GLN A 549 0.32 11.52 11.76
N ALA A 550 0.17 11.88 10.48
CA ALA A 550 -0.97 11.45 9.68
C ALA A 550 -1.01 9.92 9.48
N GLU A 551 0.15 9.27 9.33
CA GLU A 551 0.25 7.81 9.24
C GLU A 551 -0.13 7.12 10.55
N VAL A 552 0.27 7.67 11.71
CA VAL A 552 -0.11 7.16 13.03
C VAL A 552 -1.63 7.29 13.24
N TRP A 553 -2.21 8.46 12.99
CA TRP A 553 -3.66 8.66 13.14
C TRP A 553 -4.47 7.75 12.22
N LYS A 554 -4.00 7.52 10.99
CA LYS A 554 -4.64 6.58 10.09
C LYS A 554 -4.58 5.15 10.65
N SER A 555 -3.41 4.74 11.16
CA SER A 555 -3.24 3.42 11.78
C SER A 555 -4.13 3.25 13.00
N ASP A 556 -4.23 4.26 13.86
CA ASP A 556 -5.07 4.23 15.06
C ASP A 556 -6.55 4.16 14.67
N PHE A 557 -6.98 4.91 13.66
CA PHE A 557 -8.34 4.86 13.14
C PHE A 557 -8.69 3.48 12.53
N ASP A 558 -7.76 2.89 11.76
CA ASP A 558 -7.95 1.55 11.21
C ASP A 558 -8.02 0.49 12.32
N ALA A 559 -7.18 0.61 13.36
CA ALA A 559 -7.23 -0.28 14.51
C ALA A 559 -8.55 -0.17 15.31
N GLU A 560 -9.05 1.06 15.50
CA GLU A 560 -10.34 1.30 16.15
C GLU A 560 -11.50 0.73 15.32
N ARG A 561 -11.46 0.90 13.99
CA ARG A 561 -12.46 0.30 13.10
C ARG A 561 -12.47 -1.21 13.21
N ASP A 562 -11.30 -1.85 13.12
CA ASP A 562 -11.17 -3.31 13.22
C ASP A 562 -11.66 -3.82 14.59
N ALA A 563 -11.35 -3.12 15.69
CA ALA A 563 -11.85 -3.45 17.01
C ALA A 563 -13.37 -3.33 17.10
N ARG A 564 -13.94 -2.27 16.51
CA ARG A 564 -15.39 -2.03 16.48
C ARG A 564 -16.12 -3.09 15.67
N GLU A 565 -15.58 -3.51 14.54
CA GLU A 565 -16.14 -4.59 13.71
C GLU A 565 -16.14 -5.93 14.46
N ARG A 566 -15.06 -6.24 15.20
CA ARG A 566 -15.02 -7.44 16.06
C ARG A 566 -16.07 -7.40 17.16
N LEU A 567 -16.19 -6.26 17.86
CA LEU A 567 -17.23 -6.09 18.87
C LEU A 567 -18.65 -6.23 18.30
N HIS A 568 -18.89 -5.70 17.09
CA HIS A 568 -20.16 -5.89 16.40
C HIS A 568 -20.41 -7.36 16.04
N ALA A 569 -19.38 -8.09 15.61
CA ALA A 569 -19.49 -9.52 15.32
C ALA A 569 -19.77 -10.34 16.58
N GLU A 570 -19.06 -10.08 17.68
CA GLU A 570 -19.28 -10.72 18.99
C GLU A 570 -20.67 -10.41 19.54
N LYS A 571 -21.13 -9.15 19.44
CA LYS A 571 -22.51 -8.78 19.79
C LYS A 571 -23.53 -9.60 19.01
N GLY A 572 -23.33 -9.75 17.70
CA GLY A 572 -24.21 -10.58 16.86
C GLY A 572 -24.20 -12.06 17.25
N GLN A 573 -23.04 -12.60 17.64
CA GLN A 573 -22.93 -13.97 18.16
C GLN A 573 -23.69 -14.14 19.47
N LEU A 574 -23.47 -13.25 20.45
CA LEU A 574 -24.15 -13.28 21.74
C LEU A 574 -25.67 -13.10 21.60
N GLU A 575 -26.14 -12.23 20.69
CA GLU A 575 -27.57 -12.10 20.40
C GLU A 575 -28.17 -13.40 19.85
N ASN A 576 -27.42 -14.14 19.02
CA ASN A 576 -27.87 -15.43 18.51
C ASN A 576 -27.88 -16.51 19.60
N GLU A 577 -26.84 -16.58 20.44
CA GLU A 577 -26.80 -17.49 21.58
C GLU A 577 -27.94 -17.21 22.57
N PHE A 578 -28.20 -15.93 22.86
CA PHE A 578 -29.32 -15.51 23.71
C PHE A 578 -30.66 -15.98 23.13
N LYS A 579 -30.90 -15.78 21.83
CA LYS A 579 -32.11 -16.28 21.16
C LYS A 579 -32.25 -17.80 21.25
N GLN A 580 -31.15 -18.55 21.10
CA GLN A 580 -31.16 -20.01 21.24
C GLN A 580 -31.52 -20.45 22.66
N VAL A 581 -30.92 -19.81 23.68
CA VAL A 581 -31.23 -20.10 25.09
C VAL A 581 -32.67 -19.74 25.41
N GLN A 582 -33.17 -18.60 24.91
CA GLN A 582 -34.56 -18.21 25.07
C GLN A 582 -35.52 -19.23 24.45
N LEU A 583 -35.22 -19.71 23.24
CA LEU A 583 -36.00 -20.76 22.57
C LEU A 583 -35.99 -22.06 23.38
N ARG A 584 -34.84 -22.46 23.94
CA ARG A 584 -34.72 -23.65 24.78
C ARG A 584 -35.51 -23.52 26.08
N ASN A 585 -35.49 -22.35 26.72
CA ASN A 585 -36.30 -22.08 27.89
C ASN A 585 -37.80 -22.17 27.57
N GLN A 586 -38.23 -21.62 26.43
CA GLN A 586 -39.62 -21.75 25.98
C GLN A 586 -40.00 -23.22 25.78
N GLN A 587 -39.13 -24.01 25.13
CA GLN A 587 -39.35 -25.45 24.96
C GLN A 587 -39.48 -26.19 26.30
N LEU A 588 -38.63 -25.89 27.27
CA LEU A 588 -38.70 -26.51 28.60
C LEU A 588 -39.98 -26.10 29.36
N LEU A 589 -40.44 -24.86 29.22
CA LEU A 589 -41.72 -24.41 29.79
C LEU A 589 -42.89 -25.16 29.16
N ASP A 590 -42.90 -25.31 27.83
CA ASP A 590 -43.92 -26.07 27.10
C ASP A 590 -43.91 -27.55 27.51
N GLU A 591 -42.72 -28.14 27.70
CA GLU A 591 -42.55 -29.51 28.21
C GLU A 591 -43.10 -29.65 29.63
N MET A 592 -42.77 -28.75 30.55
CA MET A 592 -43.33 -28.76 31.91
C MET A 592 -44.85 -28.62 31.91
N GLU A 593 -45.40 -27.73 31.08
CA GLU A 593 -46.85 -27.56 30.95
C GLU A 593 -47.50 -28.85 30.39
N SER A 594 -46.86 -29.49 29.40
CA SER A 594 -47.33 -30.76 28.84
C SER A 594 -47.31 -31.91 29.87
N LEU A 595 -46.28 -31.97 30.72
CA LEU A 595 -46.16 -32.95 31.80
C LEU A 595 -47.19 -32.68 32.90
N SER A 596 -47.40 -31.43 33.28
CA SER A 596 -48.44 -31.02 34.24
C SER A 596 -49.84 -31.41 33.74
N LYS A 597 -50.14 -31.12 32.46
CA LYS A 597 -51.39 -31.54 31.81
C LYS A 597 -51.54 -33.06 31.80
N ARG A 598 -50.48 -33.81 31.49
CA ARG A 598 -50.49 -35.29 31.50
C ARG A 598 -50.72 -35.85 32.90
N GLN A 599 -50.04 -35.33 33.92
CA GLN A 599 -50.24 -35.72 35.32
C GLN A 599 -51.67 -35.45 35.79
N PHE A 600 -52.23 -34.29 35.43
CA PHE A 600 -53.61 -33.94 35.73
C PHE A 600 -54.61 -34.90 35.07
N GLN A 601 -54.41 -35.22 33.79
CA GLN A 601 -55.22 -36.21 33.07
C GLN A 601 -55.12 -37.61 33.69
N GLU A 602 -53.93 -38.03 34.11
CA GLU A 602 -53.72 -39.34 34.75
C GLU A 602 -54.38 -39.42 36.13
N MET A 603 -54.29 -38.34 36.93
CA MET A 603 -55.01 -38.22 38.20
C MET A 603 -56.53 -38.30 37.98
N GLN A 604 -57.05 -37.59 36.98
CA GLN A 604 -58.46 -37.65 36.61
C GLN A 604 -58.90 -39.06 36.17
N GLN A 605 -58.06 -39.77 35.41
CA GLN A 605 -58.31 -41.17 35.00
C GLN A 605 -58.33 -42.13 36.20
N ARG A 606 -57.39 -41.99 37.15
CA ARG A 606 -57.35 -42.80 38.36
C ARG A 606 -58.57 -42.57 39.27
N HIS A 607 -59.08 -41.34 39.32
CA HIS A 607 -60.30 -41.00 40.05
C HIS A 607 -61.60 -41.31 39.28
N SER A 608 -61.53 -41.54 37.96
CA SER A 608 -62.69 -41.96 37.18
C SER A 608 -63.07 -43.45 37.34
N ASN A 609 -62.19 -44.26 37.96
CA ASN A 609 -62.39 -45.71 38.14
C ASN A 609 -62.65 -46.14 39.60
N GLN A 610 -62.92 -45.19 40.51
CA GLN A 610 -63.41 -45.45 41.87
C GLN A 610 -64.76 -44.77 42.04
N GLY A 611 -65.83 -45.51 41.74
CA GLY A 611 -67.16 -45.11 42.13
C GLY A 611 -67.37 -45.36 43.62
N TYR A 612 -67.50 -44.30 44.42
CA TYR A 612 -68.46 -44.20 45.53
C TYR A 612 -68.72 -42.72 45.86
N GLN A 613 -69.98 -42.30 45.66
CA GLN A 613 -70.57 -41.12 46.30
C GLN A 613 -71.14 -41.51 47.67
N HIS A 614 -70.84 -40.74 48.72
CA HIS A 614 -71.77 -40.25 49.77
C HIS A 614 -70.95 -39.49 50.85
N SER A 615 -70.99 -38.16 50.89
CA SER A 615 -71.96 -37.25 51.53
C SER A 615 -71.60 -36.88 52.96
N LEU A 616 -71.48 -35.58 53.27
CA LEU A 616 -72.48 -34.86 54.07
C LEU A 616 -72.02 -33.42 54.27
N GLN A 617 -72.82 -32.52 53.71
CA GLN A 617 -72.96 -31.16 54.19
C GLN A 617 -73.85 -31.19 55.43
N GLN A 618 -73.55 -30.30 56.38
CA GLN A 618 -74.38 -29.86 57.52
C GLN A 618 -74.06 -30.51 58.88
N HIS A 619 -73.23 -29.82 59.69
CA HIS A 619 -73.65 -29.24 60.98
C HIS A 619 -72.68 -28.13 61.41
N LEU A 620 -73.24 -26.91 61.51
CA LEU A 620 -72.65 -25.73 62.15
C LEU A 620 -72.97 -25.75 63.66
N ARG A 621 -72.05 -25.12 64.43
CA ARG A 621 -72.20 -24.44 65.75
C ARG A 621 -71.87 -25.20 67.05
N VAL A 622 -70.73 -24.87 67.68
CA VAL A 622 -70.52 -23.94 68.84
C VAL A 622 -69.28 -24.35 69.67
N GLY A 623 -68.37 -23.38 69.92
CA GLY A 623 -67.43 -23.35 71.06
C GLY A 623 -65.95 -23.23 70.68
N GLN A 624 -65.41 -22.01 70.48
CA GLN A 624 -64.55 -21.26 71.44
C GLN A 624 -63.17 -21.91 71.65
N GLN A 625 -61.98 -21.31 71.51
CA GLN A 625 -61.37 -19.96 71.43
C GLN A 625 -59.95 -20.21 70.82
N ASN A 626 -59.18 -19.35 70.15
CA ASN A 626 -58.97 -17.91 70.27
C ASN A 626 -58.19 -17.38 69.04
N HIS A 627 -58.63 -16.21 68.56
CA HIS A 627 -57.88 -15.09 67.94
C HIS A 627 -57.09 -15.36 66.64
N GLY A 628 -57.30 -14.67 65.51
CA GLY A 628 -58.10 -13.50 65.17
C GLY A 628 -57.59 -12.97 63.83
N SER A 629 -58.42 -13.04 62.79
CA SER A 629 -58.28 -12.30 61.51
C SER A 629 -58.79 -10.85 61.71
N PRO A 630 -58.57 -9.83 60.85
CA PRO A 630 -58.89 -9.90 59.40
C PRO A 630 -58.03 -9.09 58.40
N TYR A 631 -58.14 -9.48 57.13
CA TYR A 631 -57.91 -8.69 55.90
C TYR A 631 -58.70 -7.35 55.92
N HIS A 632 -58.32 -6.22 55.28
CA HIS A 632 -58.16 -5.96 53.83
C HIS A 632 -57.61 -4.50 53.55
N PRO A 633 -57.30 -4.08 52.28
CA PRO A 633 -56.54 -2.86 51.86
C PRO A 633 -57.42 -1.56 51.90
N PRO A 634 -57.01 -0.29 51.56
CA PRO A 634 -55.91 0.24 50.71
C PRO A 634 -55.24 1.59 51.19
N GLN A 635 -54.48 2.26 50.29
CA GLN A 635 -53.72 3.53 50.36
C GLN A 635 -54.13 4.66 51.35
N GLN A 636 -53.13 5.36 51.93
CA GLN A 636 -52.87 6.83 51.86
C GLN A 636 -51.68 7.25 52.77
N TYR A 637 -50.80 8.14 52.28
CA TYR A 637 -49.78 8.95 53.02
C TYR A 637 -50.45 9.97 53.98
N PRO A 638 -49.77 10.76 54.88
CA PRO A 638 -48.33 11.13 54.99
C PRO A 638 -47.73 11.29 56.43
N GLN A 639 -46.48 11.80 56.50
CA GLN A 639 -45.73 12.44 57.64
C GLN A 639 -44.83 11.53 58.50
N GLN A 640 -43.48 11.61 58.33
CA GLN A 640 -42.47 12.29 59.18
C GLN A 640 -42.32 11.63 60.59
N SER A 641 -41.14 11.25 61.12
CA SER A 641 -39.75 11.68 60.93
C SER A 641 -38.75 10.79 61.72
N HIS A 642 -37.50 10.68 61.24
CA HIS A 642 -36.23 10.30 61.94
C HIS A 642 -36.04 8.80 62.31
N THR A 643 -34.92 8.08 62.13
CA THR A 643 -33.46 8.37 61.93
C THR A 643 -32.75 7.24 61.14
N ARG A 644 -31.73 7.60 60.32
CA ARG A 644 -30.44 6.92 59.97
C ARG A 644 -30.25 5.41 60.30
N SER A 645 -29.63 4.52 59.49
CA SER A 645 -28.64 4.60 58.39
C SER A 645 -28.57 3.24 57.65
N THR A 646 -28.41 3.20 56.31
CA THR A 646 -27.61 2.20 55.52
C THR A 646 -27.72 2.47 53.99
N SER A 647 -26.56 2.49 53.32
CA SER A 647 -26.30 2.55 51.85
C SER A 647 -26.61 1.20 51.16
N GLY A 648 -26.98 1.03 49.87
CA GLY A 648 -26.83 1.79 48.60
C GLY A 648 -26.12 0.84 47.59
N SER A 649 -26.67 0.47 46.42
CA SER A 649 -26.59 1.27 45.17
C SER A 649 -27.46 0.74 44.02
N GLY A 650 -27.97 1.67 43.21
CA GLY A 650 -28.43 1.52 41.83
C GLY A 650 -28.54 2.90 41.14
N ASP A 651 -27.89 3.02 39.98
CA ASP A 651 -28.07 3.94 38.83
C ASP A 651 -27.96 5.49 38.82
N MET A 652 -27.28 5.92 37.75
CA MET A 652 -27.39 7.12 36.87
C MET A 652 -27.03 8.57 37.28
N TYR A 653 -26.10 9.12 36.47
CA TYR A 653 -25.80 10.49 35.98
C TYR A 653 -25.68 11.75 36.88
N LEU A 654 -24.58 12.47 36.57
CA LEU A 654 -24.36 13.92 36.46
C LEU A 654 -24.29 14.84 37.71
N ARG A 655 -23.11 15.51 37.76
CA ARG A 655 -22.78 16.88 38.23
C ARG A 655 -22.23 17.07 39.65
N SER A 656 -20.90 17.29 39.65
CA SER A 656 -20.02 18.17 40.45
C SER A 656 -20.28 18.42 41.95
N PRO A 657 -19.23 18.31 42.80
CA PRO A 657 -19.14 19.01 44.07
C PRO A 657 -18.32 20.33 43.98
N PRO A 658 -18.49 21.24 44.96
CA PRO A 658 -17.97 22.60 44.95
C PRO A 658 -16.66 22.76 45.73
N ALA A 659 -16.02 23.92 45.48
CA ALA A 659 -14.79 24.39 46.08
C ALA A 659 -14.92 24.77 47.57
N THR A 660 -13.84 24.55 48.33
CA THR A 660 -13.36 25.52 49.33
C THR A 660 -11.83 25.55 49.36
N LEU A 661 -11.34 26.77 49.28
CA LEU A 661 -9.98 27.29 49.40
C LEU A 661 -9.30 26.85 50.70
N ASP A 662 -7.97 26.62 50.71
CA ASP A 662 -7.00 27.71 50.98
C ASP A 662 -5.51 27.24 50.92
N GLN A 663 -4.65 28.18 50.51
CA GLN A 663 -3.19 28.32 50.69
C GLN A 663 -2.18 27.59 49.77
N THR A 664 -1.65 28.39 48.85
CA THR A 664 -0.44 28.32 47.98
C THR A 664 0.90 28.12 48.74
N PRO A 665 2.09 27.93 48.09
CA PRO A 665 2.41 28.05 46.64
C PRO A 665 3.34 26.97 46.04
N GLY A 666 3.23 26.76 44.71
CA GLY A 666 4.41 26.45 43.88
C GLY A 666 4.18 25.46 42.73
N GLY A 667 4.30 25.95 41.49
CA GLY A 667 4.75 25.14 40.34
C GLY A 667 3.72 24.87 39.24
N SER A 668 3.84 25.64 38.16
CA SER A 668 3.76 25.26 36.74
C SER A 668 2.72 24.22 36.30
N GLN A 669 1.74 24.60 35.46
CA GLN A 669 1.29 23.83 34.29
C GLN A 669 0.20 24.55 33.46
N ASP A 670 0.42 24.51 32.14
CA ASP A 670 -0.53 24.30 31.04
C ASP A 670 -1.83 25.11 30.97
N ILE A 671 -1.85 25.99 29.97
CA ILE A 671 -3.03 26.68 29.44
C ILE A 671 -3.71 25.72 28.47
N GLU A 672 -4.82 25.09 28.86
CA GLU A 672 -5.76 24.48 27.93
C GLU A 672 -6.62 25.58 27.27
N GLU A 673 -6.49 25.72 25.96
CA GLU A 673 -7.41 26.53 25.15
C GLU A 673 -8.81 25.88 25.13
N MET A 674 -9.73 26.47 25.88
CA MET A 674 -11.17 26.21 25.75
C MET A 674 -11.64 26.72 24.38
N HIS A 675 -11.99 25.82 23.46
CA HIS A 675 -12.60 26.19 22.18
C HIS A 675 -13.93 26.92 22.42
N GLN A 676 -13.97 28.21 22.08
CA GLN A 676 -15.18 29.03 22.09
C GLN A 676 -16.03 28.72 20.86
N PHE A 677 -17.31 28.35 21.06
CA PHE A 677 -18.24 28.05 19.99
C PHE A 677 -19.12 29.27 19.69
N GLU A 678 -19.11 29.78 18.46
CA GLU A 678 -19.85 31.00 18.08
C GLU A 678 -21.06 30.70 17.21
N CYS A 679 -22.19 31.35 17.49
CA CYS A 679 -23.37 31.29 16.63
C CYS A 679 -23.10 32.03 15.31
N PRO A 680 -23.20 31.37 14.14
CA PRO A 680 -22.93 32.01 12.86
C PRO A 680 -23.97 33.07 12.46
N LYS A 681 -25.12 33.15 13.17
CA LYS A 681 -26.18 34.15 12.90
C LYS A 681 -25.98 35.44 13.68
N CYS A 682 -25.60 35.38 14.97
CA CYS A 682 -25.49 36.56 15.82
C CYS A 682 -24.11 36.75 16.49
N ASN A 683 -23.16 35.86 16.20
CA ASN A 683 -21.81 35.79 16.79
C ASN A 683 -21.79 35.73 18.32
N GLN A 684 -22.86 35.23 18.93
CA GLN A 684 -22.87 35.01 20.38
C GLN A 684 -21.99 33.80 20.70
N THR A 685 -21.04 34.02 21.62
CA THR A 685 -20.12 33.01 22.12
C THR A 685 -20.82 32.14 23.15
N CYS A 686 -20.89 30.85 22.87
CA CYS A 686 -21.48 29.82 23.70
C CYS A 686 -20.37 28.98 24.35
N PRO A 687 -20.52 28.62 25.64
CA PRO A 687 -19.49 27.90 26.40
C PRO A 687 -19.34 26.43 25.99
N ASP A 688 -20.35 25.85 25.34
CA ASP A 688 -20.37 24.47 24.87
C ASP A 688 -21.28 24.32 23.63
N MET A 689 -21.11 23.21 22.92
CA MET A 689 -21.83 22.92 21.67
C MET A 689 -23.35 22.75 21.87
N ASP A 690 -23.79 22.26 23.02
CA ASP A 690 -25.21 22.05 23.32
C ASP A 690 -25.91 23.41 23.49
N THR A 691 -25.25 24.34 24.19
CA THR A 691 -25.71 25.73 24.33
C THR A 691 -25.73 26.45 22.98
N LEU A 692 -24.75 26.18 22.11
CA LEU A 692 -24.76 26.70 20.74
C LEU A 692 -25.92 26.13 19.92
N GLN A 693 -26.22 24.83 20.00
CA GLN A 693 -27.31 24.21 19.26
C GLN A 693 -28.68 24.74 19.68
N ILE A 694 -28.92 24.87 20.99
CA ILE A 694 -30.16 25.46 21.51
C ILE A 694 -30.30 26.91 21.04
N HIS A 695 -29.22 27.70 21.16
CA HIS A 695 -29.23 29.08 20.73
C HIS A 695 -29.44 29.22 19.22
N VAL A 696 -28.79 28.40 18.39
CA VAL A 696 -28.95 28.44 16.92
C VAL A 696 -30.39 28.07 16.52
N LEU A 697 -31.03 27.11 17.20
CA LEU A 697 -32.44 26.76 16.97
C LEU A 697 -33.37 27.95 17.29
N ASP A 698 -33.23 28.55 18.47
CA ASP A 698 -34.04 29.71 18.87
C ASP A 698 -33.74 30.96 18.02
N CYS A 699 -32.48 31.16 17.63
CA CYS A 699 -32.02 32.31 16.86
C CYS A 699 -32.45 32.22 15.40
N ILE A 700 -32.56 31.02 14.82
CA ILE A 700 -33.11 30.82 13.47
C ILE A 700 -34.63 31.08 13.44
N ASP A 701 -35.35 30.72 14.50
CA ASP A 701 -36.82 30.83 14.55
C ASP A 701 -37.35 32.25 14.82
N GLN A 702 -36.50 33.21 15.22
CA GLN A 702 -36.92 34.60 15.53
C GLN A 702 -37.10 35.54 14.32
N ASP A 703 -37.12 35.04 13.08
CA ASP A 703 -37.48 35.84 11.89
C ASP A 703 -38.74 35.30 11.20
N ASN A 704 -39.90 35.46 11.82
CA ASN A 704 -41.18 35.53 11.10
C ASN A 704 -42.33 36.06 11.98
N PRO A 705 -42.91 37.23 11.69
CA PRO A 705 -42.34 38.56 11.43
C PRO A 705 -42.28 39.48 12.67
#